data_AF-A0AAJ4AR74-F1
#
_entry.id   AF-A0AAJ4AR74-F1
#
_cell.length_a   1.000
_cell.length_b   1.000
_cell.length_c   1.000
_cell.angle_alpha   90.00
_cell.angle_beta   90.00
_cell.angle_gamma   90.00
#
_symmetry.space_group_name_H-M   'P 1'
#
loop_
_entity.id
_entity.type
_entity.pdbx_description
1 polymer ?
#
loop_
_entity_poly.entity_id
_entity_poly.type
_entity_poly.pdbx_seq_one_letter_code
_entity_poly.pdbx_strand_id
1 'polypeptide(L)'
;MKSAVLLLSLLVSHWAIAIASPIHFDFYAEEQGLSMNTVTDIETDDEGYLWVATQNGLNRFDGKDFKLYPVTGDHLGPSQKHVNKLFYGRKKQLWLLTNNEGFDLYNPGTDTFTSFNATNSPLPSATYTDIAQDSQGTLWIATDSMGLIHYSPTKNKIIKHYRKAKDHLKSDHISQLYIDRFDRLWIIANDGLSQINNKHEITHYPEITSQIKDNITSIESGHSNTLWIGTKNSGLFIFDIYTNAIKHITSAIGLSGKKINHLKLGRFGKLWLGVEAVGLARYSPKNETIQFFTSDPSNLSSLNSPNVTALSLDNENQLWIGTQGGGLNKTYLEAEIFGHVHPFSFDDNNLQNSNIRSIYRDKSKQLWVGTSLGLYRAMENVHHDIMGFKPFEVPGSKLSQSFISFIQEDKQQRLWVGTRGEGLFIFTPDKRSYIQYKHDPSNLNGLPSDLLLSVYFDHQDNAWLATRNAGVAKYIDEEHGFIQFKHDRENPNSLASNEITSVIQDKDNNYWFASYSNGLTQLSPNGQFTRYSTDTEISIPQKHLTSLFQGEEDLLWVSSSEGVFSFDRVTHETKVFNTDNGLIGNMAYLSMLDNQHRLWVGTSSGLSLLNTRTANIKNFTNIDGLQDNEFNYGAGFIDSDNRIYLGGINGFNYFFASQLPKLSAPRMPVIHGLSVRNTTKNAQLQRSSIQHISQLTLSYLEDTFSFHYHTPELHRASRLSYQYKMVGLHDQWLPANIDQSVHFTGLAAGAYIFLIKSEDINGHYSPVKHINITILPAPWRSWWAYSIYLVSILLLLLLVFYSRWKKFQLQARLLQDKQESEQRLQLSLWGSGDEFWDWNIEKKCIIRSNTFLMYPEVEKHLTETIKSCVHPDDQPLIKSKMDDCLKDNQDKFELTYRSKMLDNTWLWVLNRGQVIERDSSGLALRIAGTIKNIQCQKEAEAKLIALNQHLENRVLDRTLQFQQSNDELKQALEQLEYTQSELVNKEKMATLGGLVASVTHEINTPIGISVTAASHLQESVKVFNKKYSQGDISHEDFEQYQGEVHDASTLILSNLARASKLIKSFKQVSVDQSHEEEHEFNLKLYLDEIFLALNPLLSRTKHQYSYQCPDNIIIFSSPGIFYQIISNLFNNSVVHAYPDGGAGKLTLNVVRSTTGLDIIYQDNGCGMPKEVQAQVFDPFFTTKRGKGGSGLGMNIVFNLVTQELSGDIRLDSEIGEGTRFTISLPESLLVNSD
;
A
#
# COMPACT_ATOMS: atom_id res chain seq x y z
N MET A 1 53.49 13.55 33.58
CA MET A 1 53.09 13.81 32.18
C MET A 1 53.41 12.66 31.22
N LYS A 2 54.52 11.91 31.34
CA LYS A 2 54.80 10.76 30.44
C LYS A 2 53.89 9.53 30.65
N SER A 3 53.34 9.33 31.86
CA SER A 3 52.44 8.20 32.15
C SER A 3 50.98 8.43 31.70
N ALA A 4 50.55 9.68 31.56
CA ALA A 4 49.19 10.03 31.10
C ALA A 4 49.06 9.93 29.56
N VAL A 5 50.15 10.20 28.83
CA VAL A 5 50.19 10.06 27.37
C VAL A 5 50.21 8.58 26.95
N LEU A 6 50.84 7.71 27.75
CA LEU A 6 50.84 6.26 27.47
C LEU A 6 49.47 5.60 27.72
N LEU A 7 48.73 6.07 28.73
CA LEU A 7 47.36 5.61 29.02
C LEU A 7 46.35 6.14 27.98
N LEU A 8 46.54 7.35 27.46
CA LEU A 8 45.74 7.84 26.33
C LEU A 8 46.07 7.16 25.01
N SER A 9 47.31 6.71 24.77
CA SER A 9 47.65 5.92 23.58
C SER A 9 47.11 4.49 23.62
N LEU A 10 46.95 3.90 24.82
CA LEU A 10 46.34 2.58 25.01
C LEU A 10 44.80 2.60 24.95
N LEU A 11 44.17 3.76 25.18
CA LEU A 11 42.71 3.95 25.08
C LEU A 11 42.21 4.23 23.65
N VAL A 12 43.09 4.36 22.64
CA VAL A 12 42.69 4.66 21.25
C VAL A 12 42.90 3.47 20.29
N SER A 13 43.45 2.34 20.75
CA SER A 13 43.76 1.18 19.89
C SER A 13 42.93 -0.07 20.23
N HIS A 14 41.61 0.06 20.32
CA HIS A 14 40.68 -1.10 20.32
C HIS A 14 39.54 -0.84 19.34
N TRP A 15 39.89 -0.82 18.05
CA TRP A 15 38.91 -1.02 16.99
C TRP A 15 39.13 -2.43 16.48
N ALA A 16 38.42 -3.38 17.07
CA ALA A 16 38.28 -4.71 16.49
C ALA A 16 37.71 -4.53 15.07
N ILE A 17 38.46 -5.06 14.12
CA ILE A 17 38.15 -5.09 12.70
C ILE A 17 37.23 -6.30 12.55
N ALA A 18 36.10 -6.14 11.86
CA ALA A 18 35.39 -7.28 11.29
C ALA A 18 36.02 -7.54 9.91
N ILE A 19 36.45 -8.77 9.62
CA ILE A 19 36.58 -9.17 8.22
C ILE A 19 35.19 -9.03 7.60
N ALA A 20 35.14 -8.21 6.55
CA ALA A 20 33.91 -7.79 5.91
C ALA A 20 33.11 -9.01 5.48
N SER A 21 31.90 -9.13 6.00
CA SER A 21 30.86 -9.97 5.41
C SER A 21 30.81 -9.78 3.89
N PRO A 22 30.49 -10.83 3.12
CA PRO A 22 30.25 -10.66 1.70
C PRO A 22 29.23 -9.53 1.52
N ILE A 23 29.64 -8.50 0.78
CA ILE A 23 28.80 -7.33 0.54
C ILE A 23 27.66 -7.79 -0.36
N HIS A 24 26.45 -7.62 0.13
CA HIS A 24 25.25 -7.87 -0.65
C HIS A 24 24.98 -6.68 -1.57
N PHE A 25 24.74 -6.96 -2.86
CA PHE A 25 24.33 -5.98 -3.85
C PHE A 25 22.88 -6.24 -4.26
N ASP A 26 22.01 -5.25 -4.02
CA ASP A 26 20.69 -5.18 -4.63
C ASP A 26 20.82 -4.69 -6.06
N PHE A 27 19.85 -5.04 -6.92
CA PHE A 27 19.89 -4.73 -8.35
C PHE A 27 18.55 -4.17 -8.87
N TYR A 28 18.64 -3.16 -9.73
CA TYR A 28 17.53 -2.56 -10.47
C TYR A 28 17.82 -2.52 -11.99
N ALA A 29 16.96 -3.17 -12.77
CA ALA A 29 16.93 -3.22 -14.22
C ALA A 29 15.71 -2.47 -14.79
N GLU A 30 15.56 -2.56 -16.11
CA GLU A 30 14.35 -2.16 -16.84
C GLU A 30 13.08 -2.83 -16.29
N GLU A 31 13.16 -4.09 -15.89
CA GLU A 31 12.06 -4.84 -15.27
C GLU A 31 11.58 -4.22 -13.94
N GLN A 32 12.47 -3.51 -13.23
CA GLN A 32 12.17 -2.80 -11.98
C GLN A 32 11.86 -1.30 -12.21
N GLY A 33 11.71 -0.87 -13.47
CA GLY A 33 11.29 0.49 -13.83
C GLY A 33 12.39 1.44 -14.27
N LEU A 34 13.64 0.98 -14.44
CA LEU A 34 14.70 1.78 -15.04
C LEU A 34 14.46 1.98 -16.55
N SER A 35 14.81 3.13 -17.13
CA SER A 35 14.57 3.36 -18.57
C SER A 35 15.41 2.47 -19.50
N MET A 36 16.59 2.01 -19.04
CA MET A 36 17.50 1.15 -19.79
C MET A 36 18.62 0.61 -18.88
N ASN A 37 19.09 -0.61 -19.12
CA ASN A 37 20.12 -1.27 -18.30
C ASN A 37 21.56 -0.72 -18.46
N THR A 38 21.81 0.22 -19.36
CA THR A 38 23.13 0.87 -19.46
C THR A 38 23.08 2.21 -18.76
N VAL A 39 23.52 2.22 -17.51
CA VAL A 39 23.65 3.43 -16.70
C VAL A 39 24.92 4.16 -17.12
N THR A 40 24.82 5.46 -17.38
CA THR A 40 25.95 6.30 -17.78
C THR A 40 26.49 7.10 -16.60
N ASP A 41 25.61 7.62 -15.74
CA ASP A 41 26.01 8.35 -14.54
C ASP A 41 24.91 8.36 -13.46
N ILE A 42 25.30 8.65 -12.22
CA ILE A 42 24.43 8.62 -11.05
C ILE A 42 24.74 9.81 -10.14
N GLU A 43 23.71 10.55 -9.73
CA GLU A 43 23.82 11.61 -8.73
C GLU A 43 22.68 11.60 -7.73
N THR A 44 22.91 12.18 -6.55
CA THR A 44 21.86 12.35 -5.53
C THR A 44 21.63 13.83 -5.25
N ASP A 45 20.37 14.22 -5.12
CA ASP A 45 20.02 15.57 -4.75
C ASP A 45 19.82 15.77 -3.24
N ASP A 46 19.62 17.03 -2.85
CA ASP A 46 19.40 17.44 -1.48
C ASP A 46 18.09 16.95 -0.89
N GLU A 47 17.07 16.79 -1.74
CA GLU A 47 15.73 16.39 -1.34
C GLU A 47 15.71 14.91 -0.96
N GLY A 48 16.63 14.11 -1.51
CA GLY A 48 16.82 12.70 -1.18
C GLY A 48 16.59 11.77 -2.37
N TYR A 49 16.36 12.32 -3.57
CA TYR A 49 16.19 11.50 -4.75
C TYR A 49 17.54 11.08 -5.35
N LEU A 50 17.53 9.89 -5.93
CA LEU A 50 18.61 9.40 -6.76
C LEU A 50 18.25 9.68 -8.23
N TRP A 51 19.15 10.33 -8.94
CA TRP A 51 19.06 10.57 -10.37
C TRP A 51 19.98 9.60 -11.11
N VAL A 52 19.44 8.92 -12.11
CA VAL A 52 20.15 7.90 -12.88
C VAL A 52 20.05 8.23 -14.36
N ALA A 53 21.18 8.57 -14.96
CA ALA A 53 21.30 8.78 -16.39
C ALA A 53 21.53 7.44 -17.09
N THR A 54 20.88 7.28 -18.24
CA THR A 54 21.05 6.10 -19.09
C THR A 54 21.27 6.52 -20.54
N GLN A 55 21.55 5.54 -21.40
CA GLN A 55 21.63 5.80 -22.84
C GLN A 55 20.28 6.14 -23.49
N ASN A 56 19.17 5.95 -22.78
CA ASN A 56 17.81 6.16 -23.30
C ASN A 56 16.90 6.90 -22.30
N GLY A 57 17.43 7.94 -21.66
CA GLY A 57 16.68 8.87 -20.84
C GLY A 57 17.25 9.06 -19.45
N LEU A 58 16.53 9.87 -18.67
CA LEU A 58 16.83 10.19 -17.29
C LEU A 58 15.78 9.56 -16.37
N ASN A 59 16.24 9.05 -15.23
CA ASN A 59 15.39 8.44 -14.22
C ASN A 59 15.59 9.18 -12.90
N ARG A 60 14.51 9.28 -12.12
CA ARG A 60 14.55 9.73 -10.73
C ARG A 60 13.93 8.67 -9.85
N PHE A 61 14.63 8.26 -8.81
CA PHE A 61 14.22 7.21 -7.88
C PHE A 61 14.03 7.81 -6.49
N ASP A 62 12.91 7.49 -5.85
CA ASP A 62 12.51 8.00 -4.53
C ASP A 62 12.78 7.02 -3.37
N GLY A 63 13.36 5.85 -3.68
CA GLY A 63 13.57 4.76 -2.73
C GLY A 63 12.61 3.59 -2.92
N LYS A 64 11.51 3.79 -3.66
CA LYS A 64 10.52 2.76 -3.97
C LYS A 64 10.25 2.64 -5.46
N ASP A 65 9.99 3.75 -6.14
CA ASP A 65 9.53 3.80 -7.53
C ASP A 65 10.42 4.69 -8.40
N PHE A 66 10.58 4.30 -9.67
CA PHE A 66 11.28 5.11 -10.68
C PHE A 66 10.30 5.99 -11.45
N LYS A 67 10.63 7.29 -11.52
CA LYS A 67 10.02 8.24 -12.44
C LYS A 67 10.90 8.42 -13.67
N LEU A 68 10.32 8.15 -14.84
CA LEU A 68 10.99 8.27 -16.14
C LEU A 68 10.79 9.67 -16.74
N TYR A 69 11.87 10.25 -17.27
CA TYR A 69 11.85 11.50 -18.04
C TYR A 69 12.20 11.20 -19.50
N PRO A 70 11.19 10.92 -20.36
CA PRO A 70 11.42 10.64 -21.77
C PRO A 70 11.78 11.92 -22.53
N VAL A 71 12.50 11.79 -23.63
CA VAL A 71 12.78 12.91 -24.52
C VAL A 71 11.50 13.33 -25.23
N THR A 72 10.98 14.48 -24.84
CA THR A 72 9.81 15.12 -25.45
C THR A 72 10.21 16.52 -25.89
N GLY A 73 9.75 16.97 -27.06
CA GLY A 73 10.01 18.33 -27.56
C GLY A 73 9.45 19.46 -26.68
N ASP A 74 8.70 19.14 -25.62
CA ASP A 74 7.93 20.07 -24.78
C ASP A 74 8.66 20.46 -23.47
N HIS A 75 9.99 20.33 -23.40
CA HIS A 75 10.78 20.60 -22.18
C HIS A 75 10.45 19.72 -20.95
N LEU A 76 9.65 18.65 -21.10
CA LEU A 76 9.27 17.72 -20.02
C LEU A 76 10.31 16.63 -19.76
N GLY A 77 11.37 16.60 -20.56
CA GLY A 77 12.48 15.69 -20.40
C GLY A 77 13.76 16.29 -20.96
N PRO A 78 14.88 15.55 -20.88
CA PRO A 78 16.15 15.99 -21.44
C PRO A 78 16.03 16.21 -22.95
N SER A 79 16.87 17.10 -23.48
CA SER A 79 16.93 17.44 -24.91
C SER A 79 17.28 16.25 -25.80
N GLN A 80 18.01 15.27 -25.25
CA GLN A 80 18.50 14.09 -25.95
C GLN A 80 18.33 12.82 -25.11
N LYS A 81 18.25 11.68 -25.81
CA LYS A 81 18.02 10.38 -25.15
C LYS A 81 19.23 9.94 -24.36
N HIS A 82 20.41 10.19 -24.91
CA HIS A 82 21.66 9.76 -24.32
C HIS A 82 22.21 10.86 -23.42
N VAL A 83 22.04 10.69 -22.11
CA VAL A 83 22.61 11.57 -21.08
C VAL A 83 23.96 11.00 -20.68
N ASN A 84 25.04 11.75 -20.89
CA ASN A 84 26.40 11.30 -20.62
C ASN A 84 26.79 11.44 -19.15
N LYS A 85 26.39 12.55 -18.52
CA LYS A 85 26.83 12.91 -17.17
C LYS A 85 25.76 13.68 -16.43
N LEU A 86 25.63 13.42 -15.14
CA LEU A 86 24.84 14.18 -14.19
C LEU A 86 25.77 14.99 -13.31
N PHE A 87 25.37 16.22 -13.01
CA PHE A 87 26.13 17.06 -12.11
C PHE A 87 25.20 17.87 -11.22
N TYR A 88 25.22 17.54 -9.93
CA TYR A 88 24.48 18.31 -8.94
C TYR A 88 25.36 19.44 -8.39
N GLY A 89 25.07 20.67 -8.83
CA GLY A 89 25.85 21.86 -8.52
C GLY A 89 25.64 22.40 -7.11
N ARG A 90 26.60 23.20 -6.62
CA ARG A 90 26.58 23.87 -5.30
C ARG A 90 25.39 24.80 -5.09
N LYS A 91 24.75 25.26 -6.17
CA LYS A 91 23.50 26.04 -6.12
C LYS A 91 22.24 25.18 -6.00
N LYS A 92 22.38 23.88 -5.69
CA LYS A 92 21.28 22.92 -5.56
C LYS A 92 20.52 22.72 -6.88
N GLN A 93 21.31 22.57 -7.95
CA GLN A 93 20.83 22.52 -9.33
C GLN A 93 21.36 21.27 -10.01
N LEU A 94 20.47 20.50 -10.64
CA LEU A 94 20.86 19.33 -11.41
C LEU A 94 21.09 19.73 -12.87
N TRP A 95 22.32 19.51 -13.33
CA TRP A 95 22.76 19.70 -14.70
C TRP A 95 22.97 18.36 -15.39
N LEU A 96 22.62 18.29 -16.67
CA LEU A 96 22.72 17.10 -17.49
C LEU A 96 23.56 17.42 -18.72
N LEU A 97 24.63 16.66 -18.94
CA LEU A 97 25.39 16.74 -20.19
C LEU A 97 24.83 15.72 -21.18
N THR A 98 24.38 16.19 -22.34
CA THR A 98 23.81 15.34 -23.40
C THR A 98 24.80 15.14 -24.54
N ASN A 99 24.62 14.07 -25.32
CA ASN A 99 25.53 13.79 -26.42
C ASN A 99 25.40 14.84 -27.55
N ASN A 100 26.53 15.44 -27.95
CA ASN A 100 26.72 16.32 -29.11
C ASN A 100 25.89 17.62 -29.21
N GLU A 101 24.96 17.91 -28.29
CA GLU A 101 24.06 19.08 -28.42
C GLU A 101 24.04 20.02 -27.21
N GLY A 102 24.81 19.81 -26.16
CA GLY A 102 24.94 20.78 -25.06
C GLY A 102 24.65 20.20 -23.68
N PHE A 103 23.99 20.99 -22.84
CA PHE A 103 23.58 20.57 -21.50
C PHE A 103 22.21 21.13 -21.11
N ASP A 104 21.51 20.40 -20.24
CA ASP A 104 20.20 20.77 -19.73
C ASP A 104 20.27 21.10 -18.23
N LEU A 105 19.44 22.03 -17.79
CA LEU A 105 19.19 22.34 -16.38
C LEU A 105 17.80 21.84 -15.99
N TYR A 106 17.71 21.00 -14.96
CA TYR A 106 16.44 20.60 -14.38
C TYR A 106 15.90 21.69 -13.43
N ASN A 107 14.64 22.07 -13.63
CA ASN A 107 13.91 23.03 -12.81
C ASN A 107 12.91 22.29 -11.90
N PRO A 108 13.22 22.07 -10.61
CA PRO A 108 12.36 21.28 -9.72
C PRO A 108 10.98 21.91 -9.52
N GLY A 109 10.89 23.25 -9.48
CA GLY A 109 9.62 23.96 -9.23
C GLY A 109 8.56 23.79 -10.32
N THR A 110 8.97 23.46 -11.54
CA THR A 110 8.06 23.23 -12.69
C THR A 110 8.23 21.84 -13.30
N ASP A 111 9.12 21.02 -12.76
CA ASP A 111 9.47 19.69 -13.28
C ASP A 111 9.79 19.70 -14.80
N THR A 112 10.53 20.72 -15.25
CA THR A 112 10.90 20.95 -16.66
C THR A 112 12.39 21.18 -16.85
N PHE A 113 12.86 21.07 -18.09
CA PHE A 113 14.27 21.19 -18.47
C PHE A 113 14.53 22.42 -19.35
N THR A 114 15.57 23.17 -19.01
CA THR A 114 16.07 24.28 -19.84
C THR A 114 17.36 23.85 -20.54
N SER A 115 17.34 23.81 -21.88
CA SER A 115 18.49 23.37 -22.69
C SER A 115 19.40 24.53 -23.08
N PHE A 116 20.72 24.28 -23.09
CA PHE A 116 21.76 25.21 -23.50
C PHE A 116 22.62 24.58 -24.59
N ASN A 117 22.53 25.10 -25.81
CA ASN A 117 23.17 24.55 -27.00
C ASN A 117 23.71 25.66 -27.92
N ALA A 118 24.39 25.28 -29.01
CA ALA A 118 24.97 26.23 -29.95
C ALA A 118 23.94 27.13 -30.67
N THR A 119 22.64 26.76 -30.65
CA THR A 119 21.58 27.57 -31.29
C THR A 119 21.05 28.67 -30.37
N ASN A 120 21.05 28.47 -29.05
CA ASN A 120 20.45 29.37 -28.08
C ASN A 120 21.47 30.01 -27.10
N SER A 121 22.72 29.57 -27.15
CA SER A 121 23.81 29.99 -26.26
C SER A 121 25.09 30.23 -27.07
N PRO A 122 26.01 31.08 -26.61
CA PRO A 122 27.28 31.37 -27.29
C PRO A 122 28.30 30.20 -27.22
N LEU A 123 27.82 29.00 -26.90
CA LEU A 123 28.62 27.80 -26.70
C LEU A 123 28.96 27.18 -28.06
N PRO A 124 30.19 26.67 -28.26
CA PRO A 124 30.58 26.04 -29.51
C PRO A 124 29.88 24.69 -29.70
N SER A 125 29.79 24.24 -30.95
CA SER A 125 29.42 22.85 -31.24
C SER A 125 30.63 21.95 -30.98
N ALA A 126 30.68 21.30 -29.82
CA ALA A 126 31.75 20.41 -29.39
C ALA A 126 31.20 19.30 -28.48
N THR A 127 31.97 18.23 -28.30
CA THR A 127 31.64 17.20 -27.32
C THR A 127 32.08 17.66 -25.94
N TYR A 128 31.11 17.81 -25.04
CA TYR A 128 31.36 18.16 -23.65
C TYR A 128 31.64 16.90 -22.83
N THR A 129 32.81 16.85 -22.19
CA THR A 129 33.29 15.67 -21.47
C THR A 129 32.96 15.72 -19.99
N ASP A 130 33.00 16.92 -19.40
CA ASP A 130 32.75 17.11 -17.97
C ASP A 130 32.27 18.54 -17.65
N ILE A 131 31.65 18.72 -16.49
CA ILE A 131 31.15 19.98 -15.97
C ILE A 131 31.43 20.09 -14.46
N ALA A 132 31.76 21.30 -14.01
CA ALA A 132 31.89 21.63 -12.60
C ALA A 132 31.34 23.05 -12.33
N GLN A 133 30.95 23.35 -11.09
CA GLN A 133 30.42 24.67 -10.71
C GLN A 133 31.24 25.29 -9.58
N ASP A 134 31.63 26.56 -9.79
CA ASP A 134 32.34 27.33 -8.77
C ASP A 134 31.41 27.89 -7.68
N SER A 135 31.99 28.49 -6.63
CA SER A 135 31.22 29.13 -5.55
C SER A 135 30.28 30.26 -6.00
N GLN A 136 30.53 30.88 -7.15
CA GLN A 136 29.70 31.96 -7.70
C GLN A 136 28.51 31.45 -8.52
N GLY A 137 28.44 30.14 -8.80
CA GLY A 137 27.39 29.53 -9.60
C GLY A 137 27.66 29.56 -11.10
N THR A 138 28.89 29.85 -11.52
CA THR A 138 29.30 29.75 -12.93
C THR A 138 29.91 28.38 -13.22
N LEU A 139 29.83 27.96 -14.48
CA LEU A 139 30.11 26.59 -14.90
C LEU A 139 31.47 26.54 -15.60
N TRP A 140 32.28 25.57 -15.20
CA TRP A 140 33.47 25.12 -15.89
C TRP A 140 33.09 23.91 -16.74
N ILE A 141 33.31 23.98 -18.04
CA ILE A 141 32.89 22.97 -19.00
C ILE A 141 34.12 22.48 -19.76
N ALA A 142 34.42 21.20 -19.61
CA ALA A 142 35.50 20.52 -20.34
C ALA A 142 35.02 20.06 -21.71
N THR A 143 35.93 20.09 -22.69
CA THR A 143 35.65 19.65 -24.05
C THR A 143 36.72 18.67 -24.52
N ASP A 144 36.34 17.85 -25.50
CA ASP A 144 37.22 16.86 -26.13
C ASP A 144 38.33 17.48 -27.01
N SER A 145 38.12 18.68 -27.54
CA SER A 145 38.97 19.23 -28.60
C SER A 145 39.11 20.75 -28.57
N MET A 146 38.36 21.44 -27.70
CA MET A 146 38.31 22.91 -27.64
C MET A 146 38.79 23.49 -26.30
N GLY A 147 39.46 22.70 -25.45
CA GLY A 147 39.96 23.15 -24.15
C GLY A 147 38.86 23.34 -23.10
N LEU A 148 39.01 24.34 -22.25
CA LEU A 148 38.14 24.60 -21.09
C LEU A 148 37.33 25.87 -21.28
N ILE A 149 36.02 25.80 -21.04
CA ILE A 149 35.11 26.95 -21.16
C ILE A 149 34.59 27.33 -19.77
N HIS A 150 34.69 28.61 -19.43
CA HIS A 150 34.09 29.19 -18.23
C HIS A 150 32.86 30.00 -18.64
N TYR A 151 31.68 29.53 -18.23
CA TYR A 151 30.38 30.00 -18.74
C TYR A 151 29.45 30.42 -17.60
N SER A 152 28.77 31.56 -17.79
CA SER A 152 27.74 32.04 -16.86
C SER A 152 26.36 31.66 -17.40
N PRO A 153 25.65 30.70 -16.77
CA PRO A 153 24.30 30.33 -17.22
C PRO A 153 23.28 31.45 -17.01
N THR A 154 23.41 32.22 -15.93
CA THR A 154 22.49 33.33 -15.61
C THR A 154 22.58 34.49 -16.59
N LYS A 155 23.79 34.77 -17.12
CA LYS A 155 24.03 35.83 -18.12
C LYS A 155 24.02 35.31 -19.56
N ASN A 156 23.88 33.99 -19.75
CA ASN A 156 24.09 33.28 -21.00
C ASN A 156 25.34 33.76 -21.77
N LYS A 157 26.50 33.78 -21.11
CA LYS A 157 27.74 34.35 -21.68
C LYS A 157 28.97 33.55 -21.29
N ILE A 158 29.87 33.31 -22.26
CA ILE A 158 31.22 32.81 -21.99
C ILE A 158 32.03 33.92 -21.31
N ILE A 159 32.49 33.64 -20.09
CA ILE A 159 33.37 34.51 -19.30
C ILE A 159 34.79 34.44 -19.87
N LYS A 160 35.29 33.22 -20.08
CA LYS A 160 36.62 32.97 -20.64
C LYS A 160 36.67 31.60 -21.33
N HIS A 161 37.43 31.52 -22.41
CA HIS A 161 37.70 30.28 -23.14
C HIS A 161 39.20 30.01 -23.13
N TYR A 162 39.64 28.97 -22.44
CA TYR A 162 41.04 28.60 -22.31
C TYR A 162 41.43 27.57 -23.36
N ARG A 163 42.42 27.90 -24.19
CA ARG A 163 42.97 26.98 -25.20
C ARG A 163 44.48 26.85 -25.10
N LYS A 164 45.04 25.71 -25.52
CA LYS A 164 46.49 25.44 -25.59
C LYS A 164 47.24 26.53 -26.36
N ALA A 165 46.67 26.96 -27.48
CA ALA A 165 47.30 27.96 -28.33
C ALA A 165 47.41 29.37 -27.72
N LYS A 166 46.64 29.70 -26.67
CA LYS A 166 46.51 31.08 -26.15
C LYS A 166 46.66 31.23 -24.65
N ASP A 167 46.28 30.24 -23.85
CA ASP A 167 46.04 30.40 -22.42
C ASP A 167 46.88 29.47 -21.54
N HIS A 168 48.06 29.05 -22.03
CA HIS A 168 49.01 28.18 -21.31
C HIS A 168 48.42 26.82 -20.87
N LEU A 169 47.29 26.38 -21.43
CA LEU A 169 46.83 25.01 -21.23
C LEU A 169 47.76 24.02 -21.94
N LYS A 170 48.02 22.85 -21.36
CA LYS A 170 48.90 21.85 -22.01
C LYS A 170 48.25 21.10 -23.17
N SER A 171 46.93 20.89 -23.12
CA SER A 171 46.18 20.12 -24.11
C SER A 171 44.77 20.71 -24.25
N ASP A 172 44.22 20.70 -25.45
CA ASP A 172 42.82 21.08 -25.68
C ASP A 172 41.84 19.92 -25.43
N HIS A 173 42.35 18.70 -25.22
CA HIS A 173 41.57 17.54 -24.82
C HIS A 173 41.56 17.41 -23.29
N ILE A 174 40.42 17.69 -22.67
CA ILE A 174 40.21 17.62 -21.23
C ILE A 174 39.25 16.47 -20.92
N SER A 175 39.69 15.52 -20.11
CA SER A 175 38.91 14.32 -19.81
C SER A 175 38.01 14.49 -18.59
N GLN A 176 38.46 15.19 -17.56
CA GLN A 176 37.71 15.35 -16.31
C GLN A 176 38.04 16.67 -15.61
N LEU A 177 37.05 17.19 -14.88
CA LEU A 177 37.16 18.32 -13.98
C LEU A 177 36.87 17.90 -12.54
N TYR A 178 37.61 18.46 -11.60
CA TYR A 178 37.37 18.23 -10.18
C TYR A 178 37.60 19.52 -9.38
N ILE A 179 36.59 19.98 -8.63
CA ILE A 179 36.76 21.15 -7.75
C ILE A 179 36.91 20.66 -6.31
N ASP A 180 38.01 21.02 -5.68
CA ASP A 180 38.24 20.66 -4.28
C ASP A 180 37.51 21.59 -3.29
N ARG A 181 37.60 21.23 -2.00
CA ARG A 181 37.00 22.00 -0.89
C ARG A 181 37.52 23.44 -0.74
N PHE A 182 38.62 23.80 -1.40
CA PHE A 182 39.20 25.13 -1.40
C PHE A 182 38.85 25.94 -2.66
N ASP A 183 37.90 25.43 -3.46
CA ASP A 183 37.45 26.04 -4.71
C ASP A 183 38.52 26.04 -5.82
N ARG A 184 39.54 25.18 -5.70
CA ARG A 184 40.57 25.03 -6.74
C ARG A 184 40.08 24.02 -7.77
N LEU A 185 40.11 24.41 -9.05
CA LEU A 185 39.72 23.55 -10.16
C LEU A 185 40.93 22.73 -10.61
N TRP A 186 40.81 21.42 -10.54
CA TRP A 186 41.75 20.45 -11.07
C TRP A 186 41.28 19.98 -12.44
N ILE A 187 42.21 19.93 -13.38
CA ILE A 187 41.97 19.65 -14.79
C ILE A 187 42.83 18.46 -15.18
N ILE A 188 42.17 17.38 -15.59
CA ILE A 188 42.83 16.19 -16.13
C ILE A 188 42.83 16.30 -17.65
N ALA A 189 44.01 16.21 -18.25
CA ALA A 189 44.19 16.19 -19.69
C ALA A 189 45.19 15.10 -20.08
N ASN A 190 45.26 14.74 -21.36
CA ASN A 190 46.19 13.72 -21.87
C ASN A 190 47.67 14.01 -21.52
N ASP A 191 48.03 15.28 -21.35
CA ASP A 191 49.40 15.74 -21.05
C ASP A 191 49.66 15.97 -19.54
N GLY A 192 48.78 15.48 -18.66
CA GLY A 192 48.95 15.49 -17.19
C GLY A 192 47.93 16.31 -16.42
N LEU A 193 48.23 16.57 -15.14
CA LEU A 193 47.36 17.29 -14.20
C LEU A 193 47.71 18.78 -14.13
N SER A 194 46.70 19.63 -14.23
CA SER A 194 46.81 21.08 -14.04
C SER A 194 45.79 21.58 -13.02
N GLN A 195 46.04 22.74 -12.41
CA GLN A 195 45.13 23.39 -11.48
C GLN A 195 44.90 24.84 -11.93
N ILE A 196 43.67 25.32 -11.78
CA ILE A 196 43.30 26.74 -11.86
C ILE A 196 42.88 27.20 -10.48
N ASN A 197 43.51 28.27 -10.00
CA ASN A 197 43.14 28.90 -8.73
C ASN A 197 42.03 29.95 -8.93
N ASN A 198 41.51 30.52 -7.83
CA ASN A 198 40.44 31.54 -7.89
C ASN A 198 40.86 32.83 -8.62
N LYS A 199 42.17 33.08 -8.77
CA LYS A 199 42.72 34.18 -9.56
C LYS A 199 42.84 33.85 -11.05
N HIS A 200 42.36 32.69 -11.48
CA HIS A 200 42.41 32.20 -12.85
C HIS A 200 43.85 31.96 -13.36
N GLU A 201 44.80 31.74 -12.45
CA GLU A 201 46.19 31.37 -12.75
C GLU A 201 46.30 29.84 -12.86
N ILE A 202 47.01 29.37 -13.88
CA ILE A 202 47.19 27.94 -14.16
C ILE A 202 48.52 27.47 -13.59
N THR A 203 48.48 26.45 -12.74
CA THR A 203 49.66 25.75 -12.22
C THR A 203 49.68 24.34 -12.79
N HIS A 204 50.82 23.90 -13.32
CA HIS A 204 51.01 22.55 -13.84
C HIS A 204 51.84 21.71 -12.88
N TYR A 205 51.56 20.41 -12.81
CA TYR A 205 52.27 19.45 -11.96
C TYR A 205 53.08 18.46 -12.83
N PRO A 206 54.24 18.87 -13.36
CA PRO A 206 55.05 18.03 -14.22
C PRO A 206 55.64 16.81 -13.49
N GLU A 207 55.77 16.85 -12.16
CA GLU A 207 56.23 15.69 -11.38
C GLU A 207 55.26 14.51 -11.50
N ILE A 208 53.95 14.78 -11.59
CA ILE A 208 52.92 13.76 -11.78
C ILE A 208 53.09 13.07 -13.13
N THR A 209 53.23 13.85 -14.20
CA THR A 209 53.44 13.30 -15.55
C THR A 209 54.74 12.49 -15.64
N SER A 210 55.82 12.94 -14.99
CA SER A 210 57.13 12.28 -15.07
C SER A 210 57.24 11.00 -14.23
N GLN A 211 56.54 10.94 -13.08
CA GLN A 211 56.58 9.79 -12.17
C GLN A 211 55.53 8.73 -12.48
N ILE A 212 54.30 9.11 -12.85
CA ILE A 212 53.22 8.15 -13.14
C ILE A 212 53.42 7.49 -14.52
N LYS A 213 53.95 8.23 -15.52
CA LYS A 213 54.18 7.76 -16.90
C LYS A 213 52.99 7.02 -17.54
N ASP A 214 51.78 7.41 -17.17
CA ASP A 214 50.54 6.78 -17.60
C ASP A 214 49.40 7.81 -17.59
N ASN A 215 48.30 7.50 -18.26
CA ASN A 215 47.17 8.40 -18.36
C ASN A 215 46.35 8.38 -17.08
N ILE A 216 46.09 9.56 -16.53
CA ILE A 216 45.19 9.75 -15.39
C ILE A 216 43.75 9.64 -15.90
N THR A 217 42.97 8.79 -15.25
CA THR A 217 41.58 8.50 -15.64
C THR A 217 40.58 9.01 -14.63
N SER A 218 40.96 9.12 -13.35
CA SER A 218 40.08 9.58 -12.28
C SER A 218 40.87 10.23 -11.14
N ILE A 219 40.26 11.22 -10.48
CA ILE A 219 40.79 11.86 -9.28
C ILE A 219 39.69 11.95 -8.22
N GLU A 220 40.08 11.77 -6.96
CA GLU A 220 39.21 11.95 -5.80
C GLU A 220 40.01 12.61 -4.66
N SER A 221 39.35 13.40 -3.80
CA SER A 221 40.06 13.99 -2.66
C SER A 221 40.41 12.97 -1.59
N GLY A 222 41.60 13.11 -1.01
CA GLY A 222 42.03 12.37 0.17
C GLY A 222 41.94 13.18 1.47
N HIS A 223 42.55 12.65 2.53
CA HIS A 223 42.64 13.36 3.81
C HIS A 223 43.69 14.48 3.72
N SER A 224 43.38 15.66 4.26
CA SER A 224 44.33 16.75 4.50
C SER A 224 45.30 17.04 3.35
N ASN A 225 44.76 17.54 2.23
CA ASN A 225 45.52 18.07 1.08
C ASN A 225 46.24 17.01 0.23
N THR A 226 45.68 15.81 0.21
CA THR A 226 46.08 14.74 -0.71
C THR A 226 45.01 14.53 -1.79
N LEU A 227 45.42 14.01 -2.94
CA LEU A 227 44.56 13.57 -4.03
C LEU A 227 44.84 12.10 -4.32
N TRP A 228 43.79 11.31 -4.42
CA TRP A 228 43.83 9.98 -5.00
C TRP A 228 43.80 10.10 -6.52
N ILE A 229 44.69 9.37 -7.19
CA ILE A 229 44.85 9.40 -8.64
C ILE A 229 44.72 7.96 -9.16
N GLY A 230 43.69 7.72 -9.96
CA GLY A 230 43.50 6.49 -10.71
C GLY A 230 44.13 6.62 -12.09
N THR A 231 44.73 5.53 -12.57
CA THR A 231 45.44 5.50 -13.85
C THR A 231 44.92 4.39 -14.76
N LYS A 232 45.33 4.44 -16.04
CA LYS A 232 44.90 3.47 -17.04
C LYS A 232 45.52 2.08 -16.86
N ASN A 233 46.77 1.98 -16.43
CA ASN A 233 47.50 0.72 -16.34
C ASN A 233 48.36 0.61 -15.07
N SER A 234 48.75 1.73 -14.47
CA SER A 234 49.72 1.81 -13.39
C SER A 234 49.08 1.72 -11.99
N GLY A 235 47.78 1.46 -11.92
CA GLY A 235 47.04 1.33 -10.66
C GLY A 235 46.76 2.67 -9.97
N LEU A 236 46.90 2.68 -8.64
CA LEU A 236 46.47 3.76 -7.76
C LEU A 236 47.65 4.51 -7.14
N PHE A 237 47.57 5.85 -7.16
CA PHE A 237 48.55 6.75 -6.55
C PHE A 237 47.88 7.69 -5.56
N ILE A 238 48.65 8.18 -4.60
CA ILE A 238 48.28 9.31 -3.76
C ILE A 238 49.30 10.44 -3.96
N PHE A 239 48.80 11.65 -4.18
CA PHE A 239 49.59 12.85 -4.39
C PHE A 239 49.37 13.83 -3.24
N ASP A 240 50.45 14.27 -2.60
CA ASP A 240 50.44 15.31 -1.58
C ASP A 240 50.72 16.68 -2.23
N ILE A 241 49.74 17.58 -2.13
CA ILE A 241 49.75 18.86 -2.85
C ILE A 241 50.80 19.84 -2.30
N TYR A 242 51.21 19.72 -1.03
CA TYR A 242 52.15 20.66 -0.41
C TYR A 242 53.60 20.26 -0.63
N THR A 243 53.88 18.95 -0.52
CA THR A 243 55.23 18.40 -0.65
C THR A 243 55.57 18.04 -2.10
N ASN A 244 54.59 18.06 -3.01
CA ASN A 244 54.66 17.50 -4.35
C ASN A 244 55.11 16.02 -4.36
N ALA A 245 54.91 15.30 -3.26
CA ALA A 245 55.27 13.90 -3.14
C ALA A 245 54.18 13.01 -3.73
N ILE A 246 54.59 11.99 -4.49
CA ILE A 246 53.70 10.97 -5.05
C ILE A 246 54.09 9.64 -4.42
N LYS A 247 53.12 8.91 -3.87
CA LYS A 247 53.29 7.54 -3.39
C LYS A 247 52.45 6.61 -4.26
N HIS A 248 53.12 5.63 -4.89
CA HIS A 248 52.46 4.49 -5.51
C HIS A 248 51.96 3.54 -4.42
N ILE A 249 50.70 3.12 -4.49
CA ILE A 249 50.14 2.19 -3.52
C ILE A 249 50.57 0.78 -3.91
N THR A 250 51.61 0.26 -3.27
CA THR A 250 52.25 -1.01 -3.64
C THR A 250 51.35 -2.24 -3.49
N SER A 251 50.30 -2.18 -2.67
CA SER A 251 49.29 -3.24 -2.63
C SER A 251 48.34 -3.25 -3.83
N ALA A 252 48.44 -2.25 -4.72
CA ALA A 252 47.81 -2.20 -6.03
C ALA A 252 48.47 -3.12 -7.07
N ILE A 253 49.32 -4.08 -6.69
CA ILE A 253 49.83 -5.10 -7.63
C ILE A 253 48.68 -5.80 -8.36
N GLY A 254 47.57 -6.09 -7.66
CA GLY A 254 46.35 -6.65 -8.26
C GLY A 254 45.59 -5.69 -9.19
N LEU A 255 45.89 -4.38 -9.16
CA LEU A 255 45.36 -3.36 -10.07
C LEU A 255 46.31 -3.05 -11.24
N SER A 256 47.54 -3.56 -11.22
CA SER A 256 48.50 -3.34 -12.30
C SER A 256 47.98 -3.96 -13.60
N GLY A 257 47.98 -3.19 -14.69
CA GLY A 257 47.41 -3.57 -15.98
C GLY A 257 45.88 -3.50 -16.05
N LYS A 258 45.21 -2.99 -15.02
CA LYS A 258 43.75 -2.79 -15.00
C LYS A 258 43.43 -1.30 -14.94
N LYS A 259 42.51 -0.84 -15.79
CA LYS A 259 42.08 0.56 -15.85
C LYS A 259 41.13 0.89 -14.71
N ILE A 260 41.44 1.94 -13.97
CA ILE A 260 40.56 2.49 -12.93
C ILE A 260 39.68 3.56 -13.58
N ASN A 261 38.38 3.31 -13.72
CA ASN A 261 37.45 4.26 -14.34
C ASN A 261 36.97 5.33 -13.36
N HIS A 262 36.68 4.93 -12.11
CA HIS A 262 36.11 5.83 -11.11
C HIS A 262 36.76 5.61 -9.76
N LEU A 263 36.85 6.69 -8.99
CA LEU A 263 37.25 6.70 -7.59
C LEU A 263 36.14 7.38 -6.79
N LYS A 264 35.80 6.81 -5.63
CA LYS A 264 34.87 7.43 -4.69
C LYS A 264 35.33 7.19 -3.26
N LEU A 265 35.51 8.27 -2.51
CA LEU A 265 35.89 8.16 -1.10
C LEU A 265 34.66 7.76 -0.26
N GLY A 266 34.76 6.64 0.44
CA GLY A 266 33.75 6.19 1.40
C GLY A 266 33.96 6.76 2.80
N ARG A 267 33.01 6.51 3.70
CA ARG A 267 33.17 6.83 5.13
C ARG A 267 34.33 6.04 5.76
N PHE A 268 34.90 6.59 6.82
CA PHE A 268 36.07 6.03 7.54
C PHE A 268 37.34 5.87 6.70
N GLY A 269 37.41 6.54 5.54
CA GLY A 269 38.60 6.60 4.69
C GLY A 269 38.83 5.38 3.78
N LYS A 270 37.87 4.47 3.66
CA LYS A 270 37.90 3.41 2.63
C LYS A 270 37.70 4.05 1.26
N LEU A 271 38.44 3.62 0.25
CA LEU A 271 38.34 4.13 -1.12
C LEU A 271 37.70 3.06 -2.01
N TRP A 272 36.66 3.43 -2.74
CA TRP A 272 35.99 2.58 -3.73
C TRP A 272 36.51 2.88 -5.13
N LEU A 273 36.73 1.84 -5.91
CA LEU A 273 37.31 1.90 -7.24
C LEU A 273 36.46 1.13 -8.23
N GLY A 274 36.07 1.77 -9.34
CA GLY A 274 35.52 1.08 -10.50
C GLY A 274 36.66 0.58 -11.37
N VAL A 275 36.79 -0.73 -11.57
CA VAL A 275 37.90 -1.35 -12.29
C VAL A 275 37.36 -2.05 -13.55
N GLU A 276 37.85 -1.60 -14.71
CA GLU A 276 37.39 -2.10 -16.02
C GLU A 276 37.59 -3.63 -16.13
N ALA A 277 36.56 -4.31 -16.64
CA ALA A 277 36.47 -5.77 -16.81
C ALA A 277 36.60 -6.61 -15.52
N VAL A 278 36.61 -5.99 -14.33
CA VAL A 278 36.60 -6.70 -13.05
C VAL A 278 35.32 -6.41 -12.27
N GLY A 279 34.90 -5.15 -12.24
CA GLY A 279 33.76 -4.70 -11.47
C GLY A 279 34.18 -3.64 -10.47
N LEU A 280 33.99 -3.92 -9.19
CA LEU A 280 34.26 -2.99 -8.10
C LEU A 280 35.44 -3.48 -7.27
N ALA A 281 36.24 -2.55 -6.76
CA ALA A 281 37.28 -2.84 -5.78
C ALA A 281 37.20 -1.84 -4.62
N ARG A 282 37.69 -2.27 -3.46
CA ARG A 282 37.76 -1.44 -2.26
C ARG A 282 39.15 -1.49 -1.68
N TYR A 283 39.75 -0.32 -1.55
CA TYR A 283 41.05 -0.13 -0.92
C TYR A 283 40.88 0.36 0.52
N SER A 284 41.57 -0.30 1.46
CA SER A 284 41.64 0.11 2.86
C SER A 284 43.01 0.71 3.16
N PRO A 285 43.14 2.04 3.35
CA PRO A 285 44.43 2.67 3.61
C PRO A 285 45.10 2.23 4.91
N LYS A 286 44.33 1.76 5.91
CA LYS A 286 44.87 1.32 7.20
C LYS A 286 45.66 0.02 7.10
N ASN A 287 45.16 -0.92 6.29
CA ASN A 287 45.74 -2.25 6.14
C ASN A 287 46.56 -2.38 4.85
N GLU A 288 46.52 -1.34 4.00
CA GLU A 288 47.00 -1.36 2.63
C GLU A 288 46.50 -2.61 1.87
N THR A 289 45.22 -2.99 2.03
CA THR A 289 44.63 -4.15 1.32
C THR A 289 43.59 -3.73 0.29
N ILE A 290 43.47 -4.52 -0.78
CA ILE A 290 42.45 -4.35 -1.83
C ILE A 290 41.57 -5.59 -1.86
N GLN A 291 40.26 -5.39 -1.78
CA GLN A 291 39.24 -6.42 -1.98
C GLN A 291 38.52 -6.18 -3.30
N PHE A 292 38.37 -7.23 -4.11
CA PHE A 292 37.64 -7.19 -5.37
C PHE A 292 36.23 -7.76 -5.19
N PHE A 293 35.26 -7.14 -5.85
CA PHE A 293 33.87 -7.58 -5.94
C PHE A 293 33.57 -7.78 -7.42
N THR A 294 33.55 -9.04 -7.84
CA THR A 294 33.36 -9.45 -9.22
C THR A 294 31.92 -9.86 -9.49
N SER A 295 31.55 -9.86 -10.76
CA SER A 295 30.25 -10.38 -11.19
C SER A 295 30.27 -11.90 -11.26
N ASP A 296 29.33 -12.54 -10.57
CA ASP A 296 29.12 -13.99 -10.58
C ASP A 296 27.65 -14.29 -10.93
N PRO A 297 27.36 -14.80 -12.14
CA PRO A 297 26.00 -15.14 -12.56
C PRO A 297 25.31 -16.20 -11.68
N SER A 298 26.07 -17.00 -10.93
CA SER A 298 25.52 -18.01 -10.03
C SER A 298 25.09 -17.43 -8.67
N ASN A 299 25.56 -16.22 -8.35
CA ASN A 299 25.28 -15.53 -7.10
C ASN A 299 24.49 -14.23 -7.35
N LEU A 300 23.19 -14.27 -7.07
CA LEU A 300 22.27 -13.14 -7.21
C LEU A 300 22.62 -11.93 -6.32
N SER A 301 23.46 -12.12 -5.30
CA SER A 301 23.94 -11.05 -4.41
C SER A 301 25.24 -10.39 -4.88
N SER A 302 25.83 -10.89 -5.97
CA SER A 302 27.05 -10.34 -6.56
C SER A 302 26.75 -9.19 -7.51
N LEU A 303 27.78 -8.51 -7.99
CA LEU A 303 27.62 -7.44 -8.98
C LEU A 303 27.04 -8.03 -10.28
N ASN A 304 26.00 -7.42 -10.85
CA ASN A 304 25.37 -7.95 -12.07
C ASN A 304 26.25 -7.91 -13.35
N SER A 305 27.23 -7.01 -13.41
CA SER A 305 28.07 -6.77 -14.57
C SER A 305 29.45 -6.28 -14.13
N PRO A 306 30.55 -6.77 -14.75
CA PRO A 306 31.92 -6.36 -14.40
C PRO A 306 32.27 -4.96 -14.94
N ASN A 307 31.41 -4.33 -15.73
CA ASN A 307 31.67 -3.05 -16.37
C ASN A 307 31.01 -1.91 -15.60
N VAL A 308 31.70 -1.41 -14.58
CA VAL A 308 31.26 -0.25 -13.78
C VAL A 308 31.46 1.05 -14.57
N THR A 309 30.37 1.80 -14.74
CA THR A 309 30.29 3.06 -15.49
C THR A 309 30.09 4.28 -14.60
N ALA A 310 29.59 4.10 -13.37
CA ALA A 310 29.38 5.19 -12.43
C ALA A 310 29.44 4.70 -10.98
N LEU A 311 29.92 5.55 -10.07
CA LEU A 311 29.93 5.32 -8.64
C LEU A 311 29.44 6.55 -7.90
N SER A 312 28.39 6.39 -7.10
CA SER A 312 27.88 7.46 -6.23
C SER A 312 27.67 6.95 -4.81
N LEU A 313 27.88 7.83 -3.84
CA LEU A 313 27.67 7.55 -2.42
C LEU A 313 26.65 8.56 -1.92
N ASP A 314 25.53 8.08 -1.42
CA ASP A 314 24.45 8.95 -0.97
C ASP A 314 24.61 9.39 0.49
N ASN A 315 23.67 10.23 0.95
CA ASN A 315 23.66 10.76 2.31
C ASN A 315 23.32 9.69 3.38
N GLU A 316 22.65 8.61 2.97
CA GLU A 316 22.31 7.44 3.79
C GLU A 316 23.45 6.40 3.82
N ASN A 317 24.61 6.71 3.22
CA ASN A 317 25.78 5.84 3.14
C ASN A 317 25.55 4.55 2.32
N GLN A 318 24.68 4.62 1.32
CA GLN A 318 24.55 3.59 0.30
C GLN A 318 25.46 3.89 -0.88
N LEU A 319 26.17 2.86 -1.32
CA LEU A 319 26.97 2.91 -2.53
C LEU A 319 26.11 2.45 -3.71
N TRP A 320 25.95 3.35 -4.67
CA TRP A 320 25.24 3.13 -5.92
C TRP A 320 26.25 2.90 -7.05
N ILE A 321 26.04 1.83 -7.82
CA ILE A 321 26.96 1.39 -8.86
C ILE A 321 26.21 1.25 -10.18
N GLY A 322 26.53 2.15 -11.11
CA GLY A 322 26.04 2.07 -12.48
C GLY A 322 26.87 1.08 -13.26
N THR A 323 26.22 0.26 -14.08
CA THR A 323 26.90 -0.72 -14.93
C THR A 323 26.47 -0.63 -16.38
N GLN A 324 27.33 -1.11 -17.27
CA GLN A 324 27.01 -1.27 -18.67
C GLN A 324 26.27 -2.60 -18.89
N GLY A 325 25.03 -2.51 -19.38
CA GLY A 325 24.16 -3.65 -19.70
C GLY A 325 23.59 -4.39 -18.48
N GLY A 326 24.17 -4.20 -17.30
CA GLY A 326 23.71 -4.82 -16.07
C GLY A 326 22.58 -4.03 -15.42
N GLY A 327 22.56 -2.70 -15.48
CA GLY A 327 21.64 -1.80 -14.78
C GLY A 327 22.30 -1.14 -13.57
N LEU A 328 21.53 -0.92 -12.50
CA LEU A 328 21.97 -0.22 -11.29
C LEU A 328 22.10 -1.21 -10.13
N ASN A 329 23.24 -1.22 -9.44
CA ASN A 329 23.43 -1.98 -8.20
C ASN A 329 23.47 -1.02 -7.00
N LYS A 330 23.09 -1.53 -5.83
CA LYS A 330 23.12 -0.80 -4.57
C LYS A 330 23.65 -1.67 -3.45
N THR A 331 24.40 -1.08 -2.52
CA THR A 331 24.70 -1.73 -1.25
C THR A 331 24.71 -0.74 -0.09
N TYR A 332 24.20 -1.15 1.07
CA TYR A 332 24.20 -0.32 2.28
C TYR A 332 25.47 -0.59 3.10
N LEU A 333 26.36 0.41 3.16
CA LEU A 333 27.70 0.20 3.72
C LEU A 333 27.71 0.06 5.25
N GLU A 334 26.67 0.50 5.95
CA GLU A 334 26.59 0.32 7.41
C GLU A 334 26.11 -1.09 7.80
N ALA A 335 25.56 -1.88 6.86
CA ALA A 335 25.21 -3.28 7.10
C ALA A 335 26.41 -4.14 7.53
N GLU A 336 27.62 -3.78 7.09
CA GLU A 336 28.87 -4.44 7.51
C GLU A 336 29.08 -4.42 9.03
N ILE A 337 28.48 -3.44 9.74
CA ILE A 337 28.59 -3.32 11.19
C ILE A 337 27.98 -4.53 11.89
N PHE A 338 26.92 -5.12 11.35
CA PHE A 338 26.24 -6.28 11.94
C PHE A 338 26.99 -7.60 11.73
N GLY A 339 28.02 -7.62 10.89
CA GLY A 339 28.87 -8.78 10.62
C GLY A 339 28.09 -10.06 10.37
N HIS A 340 27.65 -10.32 9.15
CA HIS A 340 27.00 -11.57 8.76
C HIS A 340 28.00 -12.66 8.34
N VAL A 341 27.85 -13.87 8.88
CA VAL A 341 28.52 -15.09 8.42
C VAL A 341 27.49 -16.00 7.75
N HIS A 342 27.58 -16.09 6.43
CA HIS A 342 26.75 -16.93 5.56
C HIS A 342 27.45 -18.28 5.30
N PRO A 343 26.70 -19.36 4.95
CA PRO A 343 27.27 -20.61 4.42
C PRO A 343 28.22 -20.50 3.24
N PHE A 344 28.31 -19.34 2.59
CA PHE A 344 29.19 -19.11 1.43
C PHE A 344 30.14 -17.93 1.65
N SER A 345 30.37 -17.55 2.92
CA SER A 345 31.25 -16.43 3.25
C SER A 345 32.73 -16.70 3.01
N PHE A 346 33.13 -17.96 2.80
CA PHE A 346 34.52 -18.35 2.62
C PHE A 346 34.69 -19.15 1.33
N ASP A 347 35.88 -19.09 0.71
CA ASP A 347 36.17 -19.91 -0.47
C ASP A 347 36.25 -21.41 -0.09
N ASP A 348 36.82 -21.70 1.08
CA ASP A 348 36.97 -23.03 1.65
C ASP A 348 36.51 -23.07 3.12
N ASN A 349 36.20 -24.27 3.63
CA ASN A 349 35.80 -24.48 5.03
C ASN A 349 34.54 -23.69 5.43
N ASN A 350 33.56 -23.65 4.52
CA ASN A 350 32.26 -23.05 4.77
C ASN A 350 31.45 -23.80 5.83
N LEU A 351 30.56 -23.05 6.48
CA LEU A 351 29.56 -23.64 7.36
C LEU A 351 28.52 -24.38 6.52
N GLN A 352 28.45 -25.71 6.68
CA GLN A 352 27.61 -26.57 5.82
C GLN A 352 26.10 -26.45 6.11
N ASN A 353 25.73 -25.89 7.25
CA ASN A 353 24.35 -25.72 7.67
C ASN A 353 24.15 -24.30 8.19
N SER A 354 23.24 -23.56 7.56
CA SER A 354 22.94 -22.17 7.89
C SER A 354 22.10 -21.99 9.15
N ASN A 355 21.46 -23.06 9.63
CA ASN A 355 20.48 -22.97 10.71
C ASN A 355 21.18 -23.07 12.06
N ILE A 356 21.56 -21.91 12.61
CA ILE A 356 22.37 -21.78 13.83
C ILE A 356 21.50 -21.93 15.07
N ARG A 357 21.92 -22.77 16.00
CA ARG A 357 21.14 -23.11 17.21
C ARG A 357 21.82 -22.71 18.50
N SER A 358 23.16 -22.71 18.53
CA SER A 358 23.92 -22.28 19.69
C SER A 358 25.26 -21.71 19.25
N ILE A 359 25.73 -20.67 19.92
CA ILE A 359 27.07 -20.11 19.74
C ILE A 359 27.68 -19.99 21.14
N TYR A 360 28.96 -20.36 21.30
CA TYR A 360 29.62 -20.28 22.60
C TYR A 360 31.13 -20.18 22.43
N ARG A 361 31.80 -19.32 23.21
CA ARG A 361 33.27 -19.30 23.30
C ARG A 361 33.72 -19.92 24.61
N ASP A 362 34.56 -20.95 24.52
CA ASP A 362 35.12 -21.62 25.69
C ASP A 362 36.24 -20.81 26.36
N LYS A 363 36.66 -21.23 27.56
CA LYS A 363 37.76 -20.62 28.32
C LYS A 363 39.12 -20.77 27.63
N SER A 364 39.25 -21.72 26.70
CA SER A 364 40.42 -21.88 25.83
C SER A 364 40.40 -20.92 24.61
N LYS A 365 39.42 -20.00 24.58
CA LYS A 365 39.20 -18.99 23.53
C LYS A 365 38.79 -19.57 22.17
N GLN A 366 38.38 -20.83 22.11
CA GLN A 366 37.81 -21.43 20.90
C GLN A 366 36.32 -21.07 20.79
N LEU A 367 35.92 -20.54 19.64
CA LEU A 367 34.51 -20.31 19.31
C LEU A 367 33.89 -21.58 18.72
N TRP A 368 32.75 -21.99 19.29
CA TRP A 368 31.96 -23.16 18.94
C TRP A 368 30.62 -22.72 18.36
N VAL A 369 30.19 -23.36 17.28
CA VAL A 369 28.93 -23.09 16.59
C VAL A 369 28.16 -24.39 16.44
N GLY A 370 27.03 -24.49 17.14
CA GLY A 370 26.07 -25.58 17.02
C GLY A 370 24.99 -25.23 16.01
N THR A 371 24.74 -26.14 15.08
CA THR A 371 23.71 -25.98 14.05
C THR A 371 22.61 -27.03 14.22
N SER A 372 21.60 -26.98 13.35
CA SER A 372 20.61 -28.05 13.23
C SER A 372 21.21 -29.40 12.78
N LEU A 373 22.42 -29.39 12.20
CA LEU A 373 23.16 -30.54 11.73
C LEU A 373 24.64 -30.42 12.13
N GLY A 374 24.90 -30.56 13.42
CA GLY A 374 26.24 -30.76 13.97
C GLY A 374 26.91 -29.56 14.61
N LEU A 375 28.09 -29.85 15.18
CA LEU A 375 28.91 -28.93 15.96
C LEU A 375 30.18 -28.57 15.19
N TYR A 376 30.51 -27.28 15.16
CA TYR A 376 31.63 -26.73 14.41
C TYR A 376 32.56 -25.92 15.31
N ARG A 377 33.84 -25.92 14.97
CA ARG A 377 34.86 -25.02 15.52
C ARG A 377 35.17 -23.93 14.51
N ALA A 378 35.06 -22.67 14.94
CA ALA A 378 35.52 -21.57 14.11
C ALA A 378 37.06 -21.57 14.03
N MET A 379 37.58 -21.36 12.83
CA MET A 379 38.99 -21.07 12.62
C MET A 379 39.15 -19.57 12.71
N GLU A 380 39.95 -19.09 13.66
CA GLU A 380 40.13 -17.65 13.88
C GLU A 380 41.59 -17.23 13.70
N ASN A 381 41.80 -16.01 13.21
CA ASN A 381 43.13 -15.40 13.13
C ASN A 381 43.55 -14.79 14.49
N VAL A 382 44.73 -14.16 14.54
CA VAL A 382 45.27 -13.50 15.76
C VAL A 382 44.38 -12.34 16.24
N HIS A 383 43.53 -11.78 15.37
CA HIS A 383 42.60 -10.70 15.68
C HIS A 383 41.20 -11.20 16.05
N HIS A 384 40.99 -12.52 16.18
CA HIS A 384 39.69 -13.15 16.38
C HIS A 384 38.69 -12.89 15.24
N ASP A 385 39.18 -12.75 14.02
CA ASP A 385 38.33 -12.80 12.82
C ASP A 385 38.13 -14.25 12.41
N ILE A 386 36.91 -14.58 12.02
CA ILE A 386 36.54 -15.92 11.56
C ILE A 386 37.02 -16.09 10.11
N MET A 387 37.80 -17.15 9.88
CA MET A 387 38.39 -17.53 8.59
C MET A 387 37.73 -18.76 7.98
N GLY A 388 36.76 -19.37 8.67
CA GLY A 388 36.02 -20.56 8.26
C GLY A 388 35.69 -21.48 9.43
N PHE A 389 35.17 -22.66 9.14
CA PHE A 389 34.66 -23.61 10.12
C PHE A 389 35.11 -25.04 9.83
N LYS A 390 35.41 -25.79 10.88
CA LYS A 390 35.68 -27.22 10.81
C LYS A 390 34.64 -28.00 11.62
N PRO A 391 34.03 -29.05 11.06
CA PRO A 391 33.21 -29.97 11.83
C PRO A 391 34.01 -30.53 13.01
N PHE A 392 33.38 -30.56 14.18
CA PHE A 392 33.95 -31.19 15.36
C PHE A 392 33.29 -32.56 15.56
N GLU A 393 34.13 -33.60 15.52
CA GLU A 393 33.68 -34.96 15.74
C GLU A 393 34.74 -35.71 16.55
N VAL A 394 34.26 -36.40 17.59
CA VAL A 394 35.05 -37.37 18.35
C VAL A 394 34.53 -38.76 17.99
N PRO A 395 35.40 -39.77 17.79
CA PRO A 395 34.97 -41.12 17.39
C PRO A 395 33.83 -41.64 18.28
N GLY A 396 32.74 -42.06 17.65
CA GLY A 396 31.55 -42.59 18.32
C GLY A 396 30.47 -41.57 18.69
N SER A 397 30.76 -40.25 18.67
CA SER A 397 29.84 -39.23 19.21
C SER A 397 28.61 -38.94 18.34
N LYS A 398 28.65 -39.25 17.03
CA LYS A 398 27.58 -38.96 16.04
C LYS A 398 27.10 -37.49 16.03
N LEU A 399 27.91 -36.55 16.53
CA LEU A 399 27.53 -35.14 16.63
C LEU A 399 27.31 -34.51 15.25
N SER A 400 28.02 -34.95 14.21
CA SER A 400 27.95 -34.39 12.85
C SER A 400 26.56 -34.46 12.20
N GLN A 401 25.65 -35.30 12.70
CA GLN A 401 24.26 -35.45 12.22
C GLN A 401 23.22 -35.02 13.27
N SER A 402 23.68 -34.53 14.43
CA SER A 402 22.82 -34.22 15.57
C SER A 402 22.38 -32.76 15.57
N PHE A 403 21.13 -32.52 15.98
CA PHE A 403 20.64 -31.18 16.27
C PHE A 403 21.22 -30.71 17.59
N ILE A 404 22.05 -29.66 17.56
CA ILE A 404 22.69 -29.09 18.75
C ILE A 404 21.76 -28.06 19.38
N SER A 405 21.34 -28.28 20.62
CA SER A 405 20.46 -27.36 21.35
C SER A 405 21.22 -26.27 22.11
N PHE A 406 22.32 -26.64 22.79
CA PHE A 406 23.15 -25.71 23.55
C PHE A 406 24.59 -26.20 23.65
N ILE A 407 25.50 -25.26 23.90
CA ILE A 407 26.91 -25.50 24.17
C ILE A 407 27.30 -24.63 25.37
N GLN A 408 27.89 -25.23 26.40
CA GLN A 408 28.38 -24.48 27.56
C GLN A 408 29.56 -25.17 28.23
N GLU A 409 30.30 -24.47 29.08
CA GLU A 409 31.47 -25.01 29.78
C GLU A 409 31.36 -24.79 31.29
N ASP A 410 31.65 -25.82 32.08
CA ASP A 410 31.63 -25.79 33.55
C ASP A 410 32.93 -25.19 34.14
N LYS A 411 33.03 -25.06 35.48
CA LYS A 411 34.27 -24.55 36.11
C LYS A 411 35.47 -25.48 35.91
N GLN A 412 35.24 -26.78 35.66
CA GLN A 412 36.30 -27.76 35.39
C GLN A 412 36.77 -27.77 33.92
N GLN A 413 36.27 -26.86 33.08
CA GLN A 413 36.58 -26.76 31.64
C GLN A 413 36.08 -27.95 30.80
N ARG A 414 35.10 -28.71 31.30
CA ARG A 414 34.41 -29.73 30.51
C ARG A 414 33.38 -29.04 29.62
N LEU A 415 33.30 -29.46 28.37
CA LEU A 415 32.37 -28.89 27.39
C LEU A 415 31.09 -29.71 27.36
N TRP A 416 29.97 -29.09 27.68
CA TRP A 416 28.64 -29.67 27.72
C TRP A 416 27.91 -29.35 26.42
N VAL A 417 27.47 -30.40 25.72
CA VAL A 417 26.75 -30.31 24.44
C VAL A 417 25.44 -31.06 24.56
N GLY A 418 24.33 -30.32 24.58
CA GLY A 418 22.99 -30.88 24.58
C GLY A 418 22.48 -31.08 23.16
N THR A 419 21.85 -32.21 22.89
CA THR A 419 21.28 -32.52 21.57
C THR A 419 19.77 -32.74 21.65
N ARG A 420 19.10 -32.77 20.48
CA ARG A 420 17.74 -33.31 20.34
C ARG A 420 17.82 -34.68 19.69
N GLY A 421 17.82 -35.73 20.50
CA GLY A 421 17.73 -37.13 20.08
C GLY A 421 18.92 -38.02 20.46
N GLU A 422 20.10 -37.45 20.74
CA GLU A 422 21.29 -38.21 21.18
C GLU A 422 21.66 -37.95 22.65
N GLY A 423 20.82 -37.20 23.39
CA GLY A 423 21.03 -36.90 24.80
C GLY A 423 22.11 -35.85 25.04
N LEU A 424 22.82 -35.98 26.16
CA LEU A 424 23.85 -35.06 26.63
C LEU A 424 25.25 -35.62 26.41
N PHE A 425 26.15 -34.81 25.87
CA PHE A 425 27.58 -35.11 25.81
C PHE A 425 28.35 -34.18 26.74
N ILE A 426 29.21 -34.75 27.58
CA ILE A 426 30.15 -34.01 28.42
C ILE A 426 31.56 -34.39 27.98
N PHE A 427 32.25 -33.46 27.32
CA PHE A 427 33.61 -33.65 26.83
C PHE A 427 34.62 -33.29 27.91
N THR A 428 35.73 -34.02 27.95
CA THR A 428 36.87 -33.72 28.82
C THR A 428 37.49 -32.35 28.51
N PRO A 429 38.33 -31.80 29.41
CA PRO A 429 38.95 -30.49 29.18
C PRO A 429 39.86 -30.39 27.94
N ASP A 430 40.38 -31.52 27.45
CA ASP A 430 41.13 -31.60 26.19
C ASP A 430 40.25 -31.84 24.95
N LYS A 431 38.94 -32.06 25.17
CA LYS A 431 37.89 -32.29 24.16
C LYS A 431 38.17 -33.52 23.27
N ARG A 432 38.92 -34.50 23.78
CA ARG A 432 39.29 -35.74 23.04
C ARG A 432 38.44 -36.94 23.39
N SER A 433 37.85 -36.97 24.58
CA SER A 433 36.91 -38.00 25.02
C SER A 433 35.65 -37.35 25.60
N TYR A 434 34.61 -38.15 25.76
CA TYR A 434 33.32 -37.69 26.28
C TYR A 434 32.62 -38.78 27.06
N ILE A 435 31.68 -38.36 27.90
CA ILE A 435 30.65 -39.20 28.50
C ILE A 435 29.32 -38.81 27.85
N GLN A 436 28.57 -39.81 27.38
CA GLN A 436 27.24 -39.61 26.81
C GLN A 436 26.19 -40.12 27.79
N TYR A 437 25.23 -39.27 28.11
CA TYR A 437 24.02 -39.65 28.84
C TYR A 437 22.85 -39.66 27.87
N LYS A 438 22.28 -40.85 27.66
CA LYS A 438 21.09 -41.08 26.85
C LYS A 438 19.93 -41.49 27.75
N HIS A 439 18.71 -41.13 27.37
CA HIS A 439 17.51 -41.46 28.12
C HIS A 439 17.30 -42.97 28.18
N ASP A 440 17.20 -43.48 29.41
CA ASP A 440 16.84 -44.86 29.70
C ASP A 440 15.64 -44.83 30.67
N PRO A 441 14.44 -45.27 30.25
CA PRO A 441 13.26 -45.32 31.10
C PRO A 441 13.43 -46.17 32.37
N SER A 442 14.39 -47.10 32.38
CA SER A 442 14.65 -47.98 33.53
C SER A 442 15.55 -47.34 34.60
N ASN A 443 16.28 -46.27 34.25
CA ASN A 443 17.21 -45.58 35.15
C ASN A 443 16.58 -44.31 35.73
N LEU A 444 16.11 -44.39 36.97
CA LEU A 444 15.53 -43.25 37.70
C LEU A 444 16.52 -42.12 37.98
N ASN A 445 17.82 -42.42 38.01
CA ASN A 445 18.91 -41.45 38.17
C ASN A 445 19.54 -41.06 36.82
N GLY A 446 18.93 -41.49 35.70
CA GLY A 446 19.39 -41.19 34.35
C GLY A 446 18.88 -39.85 33.83
N LEU A 447 19.20 -39.54 32.57
CA LEU A 447 18.67 -38.36 31.90
C LEU A 447 17.16 -38.55 31.65
N PRO A 448 16.28 -37.58 31.98
CA PRO A 448 14.83 -37.75 31.88
C PRO A 448 14.29 -37.76 30.44
N SER A 449 15.03 -37.20 29.48
CA SER A 449 14.67 -37.17 28.04
C SER A 449 15.88 -36.81 27.19
N ASP A 450 15.93 -37.32 25.96
CA ASP A 450 16.92 -36.96 24.94
C ASP A 450 16.61 -35.64 24.21
N LEU A 451 15.50 -34.98 24.55
CA LEU A 451 15.07 -33.71 23.97
C LEU A 451 15.48 -32.53 24.85
N LEU A 452 16.78 -32.27 24.92
CA LEU A 452 17.36 -31.20 25.73
C LEU A 452 17.15 -29.83 25.07
N LEU A 453 16.81 -28.82 25.87
CA LEU A 453 16.55 -27.45 25.40
C LEU A 453 17.60 -26.45 25.85
N SER A 454 17.93 -26.43 27.14
CA SER A 454 18.90 -25.51 27.72
C SER A 454 19.59 -26.13 28.92
N VAL A 455 20.74 -25.57 29.29
CA VAL A 455 21.46 -25.86 30.53
C VAL A 455 21.69 -24.57 31.29
N TYR A 456 21.58 -24.61 32.61
CA TYR A 456 21.91 -23.52 33.50
C TYR A 456 22.83 -24.02 34.60
N PHE A 457 23.94 -23.32 34.84
CA PHE A 457 24.83 -23.58 35.97
C PHE A 457 24.48 -22.64 37.11
N ASP A 458 24.12 -23.21 38.26
CA ASP A 458 23.79 -22.43 39.46
C ASP A 458 25.04 -21.79 40.10
N HIS A 459 24.87 -20.99 41.15
CA HIS A 459 26.00 -20.32 41.82
C HIS A 459 27.06 -21.31 42.37
N GLN A 460 26.66 -22.56 42.63
CA GLN A 460 27.52 -23.65 43.10
C GLN A 460 28.12 -24.48 41.96
N ASP A 461 27.85 -24.14 40.70
CA ASP A 461 28.25 -24.87 39.49
C ASP A 461 27.53 -26.20 39.25
N ASN A 462 26.36 -26.43 39.88
CA ASN A 462 25.55 -27.58 39.51
C ASN A 462 24.78 -27.29 38.22
N ALA A 463 24.74 -28.25 37.31
CA ALA A 463 24.04 -28.13 36.04
C ALA A 463 22.56 -28.51 36.17
N TRP A 464 21.69 -27.62 35.70
CA TRP A 464 20.25 -27.82 35.57
C TRP A 464 19.90 -27.92 34.08
N LEU A 465 19.35 -29.07 33.68
CA LEU A 465 19.01 -29.39 32.30
C LEU A 465 17.50 -29.29 32.09
N ALA A 466 17.08 -28.35 31.27
CA ALA A 466 15.69 -28.21 30.87
C ALA A 466 15.38 -29.11 29.68
N THR A 467 14.25 -29.82 29.74
CA THR A 467 13.82 -30.75 28.68
C THR A 467 12.50 -30.35 28.07
N ARG A 468 12.30 -30.70 26.80
CA ARG A 468 11.08 -30.36 26.06
C ARG A 468 9.83 -31.02 26.62
N ASN A 469 9.94 -32.20 27.22
CA ASN A 469 8.78 -33.05 27.55
C ASN A 469 8.87 -33.82 28.89
N ALA A 470 9.96 -33.69 29.66
CA ALA A 470 10.20 -34.52 30.83
C ALA A 470 10.67 -33.72 32.06
N GLY A 471 10.35 -32.43 32.13
CA GLY A 471 10.68 -31.55 33.25
C GLY A 471 12.14 -31.11 33.24
N VAL A 472 12.77 -31.12 34.42
CA VAL A 472 14.15 -30.64 34.63
C VAL A 472 14.98 -31.72 35.33
N ALA A 473 16.25 -31.84 34.96
CA ALA A 473 17.21 -32.67 35.67
C ALA A 473 18.33 -31.82 36.28
N LYS A 474 18.61 -32.01 37.57
CA LYS A 474 19.81 -31.49 38.23
C LYS A 474 20.90 -32.56 38.18
N TYR A 475 22.03 -32.26 37.55
CA TYR A 475 23.19 -33.13 37.56
C TYR A 475 23.93 -33.02 38.89
N ILE A 476 24.31 -34.17 39.45
CA ILE A 476 25.06 -34.26 40.71
C ILE A 476 26.53 -34.56 40.39
N ASP A 477 26.82 -35.76 39.90
CA ASP A 477 28.15 -36.20 39.46
C ASP A 477 28.04 -37.46 38.60
N GLU A 478 29.19 -38.02 38.18
CA GLU A 478 29.23 -39.21 37.33
C GLU A 478 28.75 -40.49 38.04
N GLU A 479 28.84 -40.57 39.37
CA GLU A 479 28.44 -41.74 40.16
C GLU A 479 26.94 -41.72 40.49
N HIS A 480 26.40 -40.54 40.82
CA HIS A 480 25.03 -40.35 41.31
C HIS A 480 24.05 -39.93 40.20
N GLY A 481 24.53 -39.46 39.04
CA GLY A 481 23.71 -39.13 37.89
C GLY A 481 22.86 -37.86 38.08
N PHE A 482 21.54 -37.98 37.90
CA PHE A 482 20.61 -36.85 37.87
C PHE A 482 19.48 -36.99 38.89
N ILE A 483 19.10 -35.87 39.50
CA ILE A 483 17.85 -35.72 40.23
C ILE A 483 16.81 -35.12 39.27
N GLN A 484 15.73 -35.86 39.02
CA GLN A 484 14.67 -35.46 38.09
C GLN A 484 13.52 -34.76 38.83
N PHE A 485 13.09 -33.63 38.31
CA PHE A 485 11.89 -32.91 38.74
C PHE A 485 10.88 -32.98 37.60
N LYS A 486 9.67 -33.48 37.88
CA LYS A 486 8.59 -33.67 36.90
C LYS A 486 7.28 -33.08 37.42
N HIS A 487 6.38 -32.75 36.50
CA HIS A 487 5.01 -32.40 36.82
C HIS A 487 4.25 -33.62 37.30
N ASP A 488 3.59 -33.48 38.45
CA ASP A 488 2.70 -34.46 39.04
C ASP A 488 1.32 -33.82 39.26
N ARG A 489 0.29 -34.43 38.66
CA ARG A 489 -1.09 -33.91 38.75
C ARG A 489 -1.70 -34.10 40.14
N GLU A 490 -1.24 -35.10 40.88
CA GLU A 490 -1.75 -35.44 42.21
C GLU A 490 -1.02 -34.68 43.31
N ASN A 491 0.16 -34.13 43.01
CA ASN A 491 0.97 -33.36 43.94
C ASN A 491 1.06 -31.88 43.51
N PRO A 492 0.33 -30.95 44.18
CA PRO A 492 0.39 -29.52 43.88
C PRO A 492 1.76 -28.91 44.18
N ASN A 493 2.60 -29.57 44.99
CA ASN A 493 3.98 -29.19 45.27
C ASN A 493 4.96 -29.87 44.29
N SER A 494 4.70 -29.75 42.99
CA SER A 494 5.54 -30.27 41.90
C SER A 494 5.70 -29.21 40.79
N LEU A 495 6.46 -29.53 39.73
CA LEU A 495 6.55 -28.61 38.58
C LEU A 495 5.18 -28.38 37.96
N ALA A 496 4.90 -27.17 37.48
CA ALA A 496 3.63 -26.87 36.82
C ALA A 496 3.47 -27.55 35.45
N SER A 497 4.57 -27.86 34.75
CA SER A 497 4.58 -28.52 33.44
C SER A 497 5.90 -29.28 33.24
N ASN A 498 5.87 -30.26 32.34
CA ASN A 498 7.08 -30.97 31.90
C ASN A 498 7.80 -30.27 30.73
N GLU A 499 7.22 -29.22 30.16
CA GLU A 499 7.80 -28.47 29.04
C GLU A 499 8.59 -27.26 29.54
N ILE A 500 9.73 -27.52 30.19
CA ILE A 500 10.54 -26.45 30.78
C ILE A 500 11.54 -25.94 29.73
N THR A 501 11.56 -24.62 29.52
CA THR A 501 12.38 -23.98 28.49
C THR A 501 13.65 -23.35 29.05
N SER A 502 13.58 -22.80 30.26
CA SER A 502 14.67 -22.06 30.89
C SER A 502 14.63 -22.16 32.41
N VAL A 503 15.81 -22.10 33.03
CA VAL A 503 16.02 -22.18 34.48
C VAL A 503 16.97 -21.07 34.89
N ILE A 504 16.69 -20.38 36.00
CA ILE A 504 17.62 -19.44 36.64
C ILE A 504 17.57 -19.57 38.16
N GLN A 505 18.66 -19.20 38.83
CA GLN A 505 18.71 -19.01 40.27
C GLN A 505 18.69 -17.51 40.59
N ASP A 506 17.83 -17.11 41.52
CA ASP A 506 17.74 -15.73 41.97
C ASP A 506 18.70 -15.44 43.15
N LYS A 507 18.75 -14.17 43.59
CA LYS A 507 19.64 -13.72 44.69
C LYS A 507 19.30 -14.34 46.05
N ASP A 508 18.06 -14.78 46.23
CA ASP A 508 17.54 -15.37 47.46
C ASP A 508 17.67 -16.90 47.45
N ASN A 509 18.36 -17.45 46.45
CA ASN A 509 18.57 -18.87 46.17
C ASN A 509 17.29 -19.65 45.81
N ASN A 510 16.23 -18.97 45.36
CA ASN A 510 15.11 -19.66 44.72
C ASN A 510 15.48 -20.01 43.27
N TYR A 511 14.95 -21.14 42.78
CA TYR A 511 15.03 -21.51 41.37
C TYR A 511 13.74 -21.14 40.67
N TRP A 512 13.87 -20.54 39.50
CA TRP A 512 12.74 -20.17 38.65
C TRP A 512 12.79 -20.97 37.36
N PHE A 513 11.66 -21.55 37.00
CA PHE A 513 11.47 -22.37 35.81
C PHE A 513 10.44 -21.70 34.91
N ALA A 514 10.82 -21.42 33.67
CA ALA A 514 9.88 -21.02 32.62
C ALA A 514 9.36 -22.26 31.92
N SER A 515 8.05 -22.31 31.69
CA SER A 515 7.42 -23.36 30.91
C SER A 515 6.78 -22.83 29.64
N TYR A 516 6.80 -23.65 28.60
CA TYR A 516 6.17 -23.30 27.33
C TYR A 516 4.65 -23.27 27.42
N SER A 517 4.01 -23.94 28.38
CA SER A 517 2.55 -24.09 28.45
C SER A 517 1.91 -23.51 29.71
N ASN A 518 2.59 -23.50 30.86
CA ASN A 518 1.95 -23.31 32.17
C ASN A 518 2.55 -22.17 33.02
N GLY A 519 3.26 -21.21 32.39
CA GLY A 519 3.81 -20.03 33.05
C GLY A 519 5.11 -20.28 33.82
N LEU A 520 5.31 -19.52 34.89
CA LEU A 520 6.48 -19.60 35.77
C LEU A 520 6.24 -20.55 36.93
N THR A 521 7.27 -21.27 37.33
CA THR A 521 7.30 -22.02 38.59
C THR A 521 8.50 -21.59 39.41
N GLN A 522 8.32 -21.27 40.68
CA GLN A 522 9.39 -21.00 41.64
C GLN A 522 9.56 -22.20 42.57
N LEU A 523 10.80 -22.58 42.85
CA LEU A 523 11.19 -23.54 43.87
C LEU A 523 11.99 -22.81 44.94
N SER A 524 11.44 -22.73 46.14
CA SER A 524 12.13 -22.13 47.28
C SER A 524 13.13 -23.09 47.92
N PRO A 525 14.14 -22.58 48.67
CA PRO A 525 15.15 -23.41 49.34
C PRO A 525 14.60 -24.48 50.30
N ASN A 526 13.37 -24.31 50.80
CA ASN A 526 12.67 -25.27 51.65
C ASN A 526 11.98 -26.42 50.86
N GLY A 527 12.07 -26.42 49.52
CA GLY A 527 11.48 -27.46 48.67
C GLY A 527 10.02 -27.21 48.26
N GLN A 528 9.50 -25.99 48.42
CA GLN A 528 8.15 -25.64 48.04
C GLN A 528 8.10 -25.09 46.60
N PHE A 529 7.16 -25.59 45.80
CA PHE A 529 6.86 -25.14 44.44
C PHE A 529 5.66 -24.17 44.46
N THR A 530 5.83 -23.02 43.81
CA THR A 530 4.80 -22.00 43.62
C THR A 530 4.63 -21.70 42.13
N ARG A 531 3.41 -21.79 41.62
CA ARG A 531 3.08 -21.54 40.20
C ARG A 531 2.55 -20.12 40.02
N TYR A 532 3.01 -19.45 38.96
CA TYR A 532 2.48 -18.18 38.47
C TYR A 532 2.07 -18.34 37.00
N SER A 533 0.81 -18.09 36.69
CA SER A 533 0.23 -18.24 35.35
C SER A 533 -0.93 -17.26 35.15
N THR A 534 -1.63 -17.32 34.02
CA THR A 534 -2.75 -16.41 33.75
C THR A 534 -3.96 -16.65 34.66
N ASP A 535 -4.11 -17.89 35.14
CA ASP A 535 -5.22 -18.41 35.95
C ASP A 535 -4.93 -18.47 37.46
N THR A 536 -3.75 -18.05 37.91
CA THR A 536 -3.39 -18.04 39.34
C THR A 536 -3.79 -16.72 40.01
N GLU A 537 -3.88 -16.71 41.35
CA GLU A 537 -4.21 -15.50 42.13
C GLU A 537 -3.27 -14.34 41.80
N ILE A 538 -1.98 -14.64 41.70
CA ILE A 538 -0.98 -13.73 41.13
C ILE A 538 -0.89 -14.03 39.64
N SER A 539 -1.57 -13.23 38.83
CA SER A 539 -1.66 -13.43 37.39
C SER A 539 -0.44 -12.85 36.67
N ILE A 540 0.13 -13.60 35.74
CA ILE A 540 1.13 -13.09 34.78
C ILE A 540 0.50 -12.87 33.41
N PRO A 541 1.03 -11.94 32.57
CA PRO A 541 0.41 -11.59 31.29
C PRO A 541 0.25 -12.74 30.31
N GLN A 542 1.19 -13.70 30.33
CA GLN A 542 1.26 -14.82 29.39
C GLN A 542 1.74 -16.09 30.08
N LYS A 543 1.24 -17.24 29.61
CA LYS A 543 1.65 -18.56 30.11
C LYS A 543 2.67 -19.27 29.22
N HIS A 544 2.87 -18.82 27.99
CA HIS A 544 3.79 -19.42 27.03
C HIS A 544 5.15 -18.72 27.09
N LEU A 545 6.08 -19.27 27.88
CA LEU A 545 7.35 -18.62 28.21
C LEU A 545 8.52 -19.33 27.52
N THR A 546 9.53 -18.57 27.12
CA THR A 546 10.69 -19.09 26.36
C THR A 546 11.99 -18.98 27.14
N SER A 547 12.30 -17.81 27.72
CA SER A 547 13.58 -17.55 28.39
C SER A 547 13.41 -16.69 29.64
N LEU A 548 14.33 -16.86 30.60
CA LEU A 548 14.39 -16.10 31.85
C LEU A 548 15.73 -15.40 32.03
N PHE A 549 15.70 -14.16 32.50
CA PHE A 549 16.89 -13.39 32.84
C PHE A 549 16.70 -12.66 34.16
N GLN A 550 17.74 -12.67 34.99
CA GLN A 550 17.79 -11.87 36.21
C GLN A 550 18.04 -10.40 35.84
N GLY A 551 17.11 -9.52 36.19
CA GLY A 551 17.24 -8.07 36.02
C GLY A 551 17.98 -7.40 37.20
N GLU A 552 17.94 -6.07 37.22
CA GLU A 552 18.37 -5.28 38.36
C GLU A 552 17.42 -5.48 39.56
N GLU A 553 17.96 -5.38 40.78
CA GLU A 553 17.17 -5.54 42.02
C GLU A 553 16.42 -6.88 42.08
N ASP A 554 15.09 -6.83 42.23
CA ASP A 554 14.15 -7.94 42.38
C ASP A 554 13.36 -8.25 41.10
N LEU A 555 13.73 -7.66 39.96
CA LEU A 555 13.05 -7.86 38.69
C LEU A 555 13.54 -9.11 37.94
N LEU A 556 12.60 -9.88 37.42
CA LEU A 556 12.83 -10.92 36.43
C LEU A 556 12.37 -10.43 35.06
N TRP A 557 13.19 -10.68 34.03
CA TRP A 557 12.80 -10.47 32.64
C TRP A 557 12.42 -11.80 32.02
N VAL A 558 11.24 -11.83 31.42
CA VAL A 558 10.62 -13.06 30.90
C VAL A 558 10.26 -12.86 29.45
N SER A 559 10.79 -13.72 28.58
CA SER A 559 10.42 -13.77 27.17
C SER A 559 9.24 -14.71 26.97
N SER A 560 8.31 -14.35 26.09
CA SER A 560 7.06 -15.07 25.86
C SER A 560 6.68 -15.14 24.37
N SER A 561 5.58 -15.81 24.05
CA SER A 561 4.99 -15.80 22.71
C SER A 561 4.39 -14.45 22.30
N GLU A 562 4.04 -13.60 23.26
CA GLU A 562 3.43 -12.26 23.04
C GLU A 562 4.32 -11.14 23.59
N GLY A 563 5.61 -11.24 23.31
CA GLY A 563 6.62 -10.24 23.61
C GLY A 563 7.44 -10.60 24.84
N VAL A 564 7.93 -9.57 25.53
CA VAL A 564 8.73 -9.69 26.75
C VAL A 564 8.04 -8.91 27.86
N PHE A 565 8.08 -9.41 29.08
CA PHE A 565 7.63 -8.64 30.23
C PHE A 565 8.63 -8.68 31.39
N SER A 566 8.63 -7.62 32.20
CA SER A 566 9.28 -7.64 33.51
C SER A 566 8.29 -8.13 34.56
N PHE A 567 8.79 -8.87 35.56
CA PHE A 567 8.04 -9.38 36.70
C PHE A 567 8.78 -9.02 37.99
N ASP A 568 8.17 -8.18 38.82
CA ASP A 568 8.71 -7.82 40.14
C ASP A 568 8.40 -8.94 41.14
N ARG A 569 9.44 -9.53 41.74
CA ARG A 569 9.29 -10.67 42.66
C ARG A 569 8.65 -10.30 44.01
N VAL A 570 8.59 -9.02 44.38
CA VAL A 570 8.07 -8.53 45.66
C VAL A 570 6.67 -7.97 45.50
N THR A 571 6.47 -7.08 44.52
CA THR A 571 5.17 -6.44 44.27
C THR A 571 4.26 -7.26 43.38
N HIS A 572 4.81 -8.22 42.62
CA HIS A 572 4.15 -8.98 41.56
C HIS A 572 3.60 -8.13 40.42
N GLU A 573 4.06 -6.87 40.28
CA GLU A 573 3.70 -6.03 39.14
C GLU A 573 4.41 -6.50 37.86
N THR A 574 3.71 -6.42 36.73
CA THR A 574 4.25 -6.77 35.42
C THR A 574 4.16 -5.64 34.42
N LYS A 575 5.21 -5.47 33.60
CA LYS A 575 5.23 -4.52 32.49
C LYS A 575 5.53 -5.24 31.18
N VAL A 576 4.61 -5.16 30.24
CA VAL A 576 4.65 -5.87 28.94
C VAL A 576 5.21 -4.99 27.84
N PHE A 577 6.01 -5.60 26.97
CA PHE A 577 6.55 -5.04 25.74
C PHE A 577 6.23 -6.01 24.61
N ASN A 578 5.41 -5.56 23.65
CA ASN A 578 4.96 -6.29 22.46
C ASN A 578 4.95 -5.31 21.26
N THR A 579 4.35 -5.68 20.13
CA THR A 579 4.25 -4.78 18.95
C THR A 579 3.53 -3.47 19.24
N ASP A 580 2.51 -3.49 20.10
CA ASP A 580 1.76 -2.28 20.47
C ASP A 580 2.63 -1.29 21.28
N ASN A 581 3.65 -1.81 21.96
CA ASN A 581 4.56 -1.07 22.83
C ASN A 581 5.95 -0.86 22.19
N GLY A 582 6.10 -1.14 20.89
CA GLY A 582 7.28 -0.81 20.10
C GLY A 582 8.26 -1.94 19.79
N LEU A 583 8.03 -3.19 20.22
CA LEU A 583 8.82 -4.32 19.72
C LEU A 583 8.51 -4.59 18.24
N ILE A 584 9.49 -5.11 17.51
CA ILE A 584 9.32 -5.38 16.07
C ILE A 584 8.46 -6.62 15.79
N GLY A 585 8.29 -7.50 16.77
CA GLY A 585 7.47 -8.69 16.68
C GLY A 585 7.12 -9.24 18.06
N ASN A 586 6.06 -10.04 18.13
CA ASN A 586 5.56 -10.60 19.40
C ASN A 586 6.34 -11.85 19.83
N MET A 587 6.64 -12.77 18.93
CA MET A 587 7.28 -14.02 19.32
C MET A 587 8.78 -13.82 19.57
N ALA A 588 9.20 -13.86 20.85
CA ALA A 588 10.59 -13.72 21.26
C ALA A 588 11.33 -15.07 21.19
N TYR A 589 11.92 -15.36 20.02
CA TYR A 589 12.70 -16.56 19.76
C TYR A 589 14.05 -16.51 20.46
N LEU A 590 14.80 -15.45 20.19
CA LEU A 590 16.11 -15.21 20.78
C LEU A 590 15.95 -14.13 21.85
N SER A 591 16.54 -14.33 23.02
CA SER A 591 16.60 -13.28 24.03
C SER A 591 17.92 -13.35 24.77
N MET A 592 18.51 -12.18 25.07
CA MET A 592 19.75 -12.09 25.84
C MET A 592 19.84 -10.76 26.57
N LEU A 593 20.29 -10.80 27.81
CA LEU A 593 20.60 -9.61 28.59
C LEU A 593 22.10 -9.32 28.53
N ASP A 594 22.46 -8.10 28.10
CA ASP A 594 23.86 -7.67 28.06
C ASP A 594 24.35 -7.01 29.36
N ASN A 595 25.66 -6.82 29.45
CA ASN A 595 26.34 -6.22 30.60
C ASN A 595 25.97 -4.74 30.84
N GLN A 596 25.26 -4.10 29.91
CA GLN A 596 24.74 -2.73 30.05
C GLN A 596 23.25 -2.72 30.41
N HIS A 597 22.70 -3.87 30.81
CA HIS A 597 21.28 -4.05 31.13
C HIS A 597 20.37 -3.69 29.96
N ARG A 598 20.76 -4.07 28.74
CA ARG A 598 19.91 -4.01 27.55
C ARG A 598 19.55 -5.43 27.14
N LEU A 599 18.27 -5.62 26.85
CA LEU A 599 17.73 -6.89 26.41
C LEU A 599 17.65 -6.90 24.88
N TRP A 600 18.34 -7.87 24.29
CA TRP A 600 18.28 -8.18 22.87
C TRP A 600 17.17 -9.20 22.65
N VAL A 601 16.24 -8.92 21.75
CA VAL A 601 15.06 -9.74 21.46
C VAL A 601 14.99 -9.99 19.97
N GLY A 602 15.34 -11.20 19.54
CA GLY A 602 15.20 -11.64 18.15
C GLY A 602 13.84 -12.29 17.93
N THR A 603 13.13 -11.85 16.89
CA THR A 603 11.77 -12.27 16.52
C THR A 603 11.77 -12.93 15.14
N SER A 604 10.59 -13.15 14.56
CA SER A 604 10.43 -13.49 13.13
C SER A 604 10.47 -12.26 12.21
N SER A 605 10.38 -11.06 12.78
CA SER A 605 10.26 -9.79 12.05
C SER A 605 11.52 -8.93 12.14
N GLY A 606 12.55 -9.40 12.85
CA GLY A 606 13.82 -8.70 13.06
C GLY A 606 14.27 -8.73 14.52
N LEU A 607 15.15 -7.77 14.87
CA LEU A 607 15.81 -7.66 16.16
C LEU A 607 15.38 -6.38 16.89
N SER A 608 14.96 -6.51 18.14
CA SER A 608 14.68 -5.38 19.05
C SER A 608 15.74 -5.31 20.16
N LEU A 609 16.23 -4.10 20.43
CA LEU A 609 17.10 -3.77 21.55
C LEU A 609 16.33 -2.92 22.55
N LEU A 610 15.92 -3.52 23.66
CA LEU A 610 15.20 -2.88 24.75
C LEU A 610 16.18 -2.44 25.85
N ASN A 611 16.21 -1.15 26.16
CA ASN A 611 16.89 -0.68 27.36
C ASN A 611 15.99 -0.91 28.58
N THR A 612 16.43 -1.77 29.52
CA THR A 612 15.59 -2.17 30.65
C THR A 612 15.31 -1.05 31.65
N ARG A 613 16.16 -0.01 31.70
CA ARG A 613 15.99 1.13 32.61
C ARG A 613 15.11 2.23 32.03
N THR A 614 15.29 2.57 30.75
CA THR A 614 14.55 3.66 30.10
C THR A 614 13.31 3.19 29.36
N ALA A 615 13.14 1.88 29.19
CA ALA A 615 12.09 1.27 28.36
C ALA A 615 12.13 1.70 26.88
N ASN A 616 13.25 2.27 26.40
CA ASN A 616 13.43 2.65 25.01
C ASN A 616 13.78 1.42 24.16
N ILE A 617 13.14 1.28 23.00
CA ILE A 617 13.32 0.16 22.08
C ILE A 617 13.94 0.67 20.78
N LYS A 618 14.90 -0.07 20.25
CA LYS A 618 15.45 0.12 18.90
C LYS A 618 15.30 -1.14 18.09
N ASN A 619 14.75 -1.01 16.90
CA ASN A 619 14.40 -2.09 16.00
C ASN A 619 15.35 -2.09 14.79
N PHE A 620 15.72 -3.29 14.37
CA PHE A 620 16.59 -3.56 13.23
C PHE A 620 16.02 -4.72 12.41
N THR A 621 16.25 -4.71 11.11
CA THR A 621 15.76 -5.71 10.15
C THR A 621 16.89 -6.19 9.24
N ASN A 622 16.59 -7.14 8.35
CA ASN A 622 17.54 -7.65 7.36
C ASN A 622 18.16 -6.54 6.47
N ILE A 623 17.41 -5.48 6.13
CA ILE A 623 17.96 -4.37 5.33
C ILE A 623 19.07 -3.61 6.06
N ASP A 624 19.05 -3.63 7.40
CA ASP A 624 20.08 -2.99 8.23
C ASP A 624 21.36 -3.83 8.34
N GLY A 625 21.35 -5.09 7.87
CA GLY A 625 22.50 -6.01 7.88
C GLY A 625 22.33 -7.28 8.70
N LEU A 626 21.12 -7.58 9.19
CA LEU A 626 20.84 -8.85 9.86
C LEU A 626 20.89 -10.01 8.86
N GLN A 627 21.27 -11.20 9.32
CA GLN A 627 21.36 -12.44 8.53
C GLN A 627 20.04 -12.80 7.82
N ASP A 628 18.94 -12.49 8.51
CA ASP A 628 17.55 -12.54 8.10
C ASP A 628 16.72 -11.87 9.22
N ASN A 629 15.43 -11.69 9.02
CA ASN A 629 14.49 -11.22 10.04
C ASN A 629 14.17 -12.31 11.08
N GLU A 630 14.30 -13.60 10.71
CA GLU A 630 13.98 -14.73 11.59
C GLU A 630 15.21 -15.24 12.37
N PHE A 631 15.11 -15.15 13.70
CA PHE A 631 16.11 -15.66 14.64
C PHE A 631 15.72 -17.00 15.26
N ASN A 632 16.72 -17.79 15.65
CA ASN A 632 16.50 -19.09 16.25
C ASN A 632 16.51 -19.05 17.78
N TYR A 633 15.72 -19.95 18.39
CA TYR A 633 15.69 -20.15 19.83
C TYR A 633 17.06 -20.41 20.43
N GLY A 634 17.42 -19.62 21.46
CA GLY A 634 18.66 -19.81 22.23
C GLY A 634 19.96 -19.53 21.48
N ALA A 635 19.90 -19.11 20.21
CA ALA A 635 21.08 -18.94 19.36
C ALA A 635 21.83 -17.61 19.59
N GLY A 636 21.77 -17.06 20.80
CA GLY A 636 22.45 -15.83 21.17
C GLY A 636 23.64 -16.09 22.08
N PHE A 637 24.74 -15.34 21.89
CA PHE A 637 25.86 -15.33 22.82
C PHE A 637 26.49 -13.95 22.96
N ILE A 638 26.93 -13.60 24.17
CA ILE A 638 27.73 -12.39 24.44
C ILE A 638 29.09 -12.85 24.92
N ASP A 639 30.13 -12.48 24.19
CA ASP A 639 31.51 -12.83 24.49
C ASP A 639 32.09 -11.93 25.59
N SER A 640 33.20 -12.38 26.17
CA SER A 640 33.99 -11.72 27.20
C SER A 640 34.48 -10.31 26.84
N ASP A 641 34.57 -9.98 25.56
CA ASP A 641 34.90 -8.65 25.06
C ASP A 641 33.68 -7.79 24.69
N ASN A 642 32.48 -8.26 25.02
CA ASN A 642 31.18 -7.67 24.70
C ASN A 642 30.81 -7.71 23.20
N ARG A 643 31.43 -8.58 22.40
CA ARG A 643 30.87 -8.95 21.09
C ARG A 643 29.58 -9.72 21.28
N ILE A 644 28.60 -9.39 20.45
CA ILE A 644 27.29 -10.03 20.43
C ILE A 644 27.23 -10.92 19.20
N TYR A 645 26.80 -12.16 19.41
CA TYR A 645 26.57 -13.16 18.37
C TYR A 645 25.08 -13.52 18.36
N LEU A 646 24.45 -13.47 17.19
CA LEU A 646 23.01 -13.74 17.02
C LEU A 646 22.79 -14.70 15.85
N GLY A 647 22.37 -15.93 16.13
CA GLY A 647 22.10 -16.96 15.13
C GLY A 647 20.65 -17.01 14.66
N GLY A 648 20.47 -17.36 13.39
CA GLY A 648 19.16 -17.56 12.77
C GLY A 648 19.18 -18.64 11.71
N ILE A 649 18.25 -18.55 10.76
CA ILE A 649 18.07 -19.54 9.70
C ILE A 649 19.11 -19.45 8.59
N ASN A 650 19.77 -18.30 8.45
CA ASN A 650 20.70 -17.97 7.38
C ASN A 650 22.10 -17.60 7.91
N GLY A 651 22.60 -18.35 8.88
CA GLY A 651 23.88 -18.10 9.54
C GLY A 651 23.72 -17.25 10.80
N PHE A 652 24.69 -16.39 11.08
CA PHE A 652 24.66 -15.54 12.27
C PHE A 652 25.28 -14.17 12.05
N ASN A 653 24.84 -13.21 12.86
CA ASN A 653 25.44 -11.90 13.00
C ASN A 653 26.46 -11.87 14.13
N TYR A 654 27.54 -11.10 14.01
CA TYR A 654 28.51 -10.83 15.06
C TYR A 654 28.99 -9.38 15.03
N PHE A 655 28.81 -8.64 16.13
CA PHE A 655 29.12 -7.21 16.16
C PHE A 655 29.31 -6.66 17.58
N PHE A 656 29.82 -5.44 17.67
CA PHE A 656 29.84 -4.68 18.93
C PHE A 656 28.64 -3.73 18.98
N ALA A 657 27.88 -3.78 20.06
CA ALA A 657 26.72 -2.90 20.25
C ALA A 657 27.08 -1.39 20.21
N SER A 658 28.31 -1.02 20.55
CA SER A 658 28.79 0.37 20.50
C SER A 658 29.03 0.89 19.08
N GLN A 659 29.13 0.00 18.10
CA GLN A 659 29.38 0.33 16.70
C GLN A 659 28.09 0.50 15.89
N LEU A 660 26.94 0.11 16.44
CA LEU A 660 25.65 0.19 15.75
C LEU A 660 25.38 1.61 15.20
N PRO A 661 24.85 1.71 13.96
CA PRO A 661 24.61 2.99 13.33
C PRO A 661 23.58 3.81 14.11
N LYS A 662 23.75 5.13 14.09
CA LYS A 662 22.74 6.04 14.63
C LYS A 662 21.62 6.17 13.61
N LEU A 663 20.45 5.65 13.95
CA LEU A 663 19.23 5.83 13.17
C LEU A 663 18.81 7.30 13.23
N SER A 664 18.66 7.93 12.08
CA SER A 664 18.14 9.30 11.97
C SER A 664 16.63 9.26 11.79
N ALA A 665 15.94 10.30 12.27
CA ALA A 665 14.50 10.43 12.04
C ALA A 665 14.20 10.59 10.54
N PRO A 666 13.02 10.16 10.07
CA PRO A 666 12.71 10.23 8.65
C PRO A 666 12.66 11.65 8.10
N ARG A 667 12.90 11.80 6.80
CA ARG A 667 12.74 13.07 6.08
C ARG A 667 11.27 13.50 6.04
N MET A 668 11.04 14.81 5.83
CA MET A 668 9.70 15.36 5.67
C MET A 668 9.03 14.79 4.41
N PRO A 669 7.76 14.35 4.46
CA PRO A 669 7.05 13.85 3.28
C PRO A 669 6.87 14.92 2.20
N VAL A 670 6.95 14.48 0.95
CA VAL A 670 6.75 15.27 -0.26
C VAL A 670 5.43 14.87 -0.89
N ILE A 671 4.61 15.86 -1.25
CA ILE A 671 3.36 15.65 -1.99
C ILE A 671 3.67 15.89 -3.45
N HIS A 672 3.64 14.83 -4.25
CA HIS A 672 4.09 14.88 -5.65
C HIS A 672 2.94 14.90 -6.65
N GLY A 673 1.72 14.55 -6.23
CA GLY A 673 0.54 14.50 -7.11
C GLY A 673 -0.73 14.96 -6.43
N LEU A 674 -1.63 15.56 -7.22
CA LEU A 674 -2.99 15.94 -6.86
C LEU A 674 -3.89 15.46 -8.01
N SER A 675 -4.84 14.60 -7.70
CA SER A 675 -5.87 14.18 -8.64
C SER A 675 -7.19 14.82 -8.25
N VAL A 676 -7.86 15.50 -9.18
CA VAL A 676 -9.18 16.12 -8.97
C VAL A 676 -10.14 15.52 -9.99
N ARG A 677 -11.33 15.11 -9.55
CA ARG A 677 -12.34 14.53 -10.45
C ARG A 677 -12.85 15.62 -11.40
N ASN A 678 -12.96 15.28 -12.69
CA ASN A 678 -13.64 16.05 -13.75
C ASN A 678 -12.83 17.08 -14.57
N THR A 679 -11.56 16.83 -14.87
CA THR A 679 -10.91 17.46 -16.03
C THR A 679 -10.03 16.47 -16.81
N THR A 680 -10.60 15.91 -17.88
CA THR A 680 -9.87 15.30 -19.02
C THR A 680 -9.28 16.37 -19.96
N LYS A 681 -9.32 17.65 -19.59
CA LYS A 681 -8.65 18.74 -20.31
C LYS A 681 -7.65 19.46 -19.42
N ASN A 682 -6.40 19.36 -19.87
CA ASN A 682 -5.20 20.10 -19.48
C ASN A 682 -4.38 19.54 -18.31
N ALA A 683 -3.57 18.56 -18.72
CA ALA A 683 -2.16 18.31 -18.38
C ALA A 683 -1.23 19.55 -18.23
N GLN A 684 -1.75 20.75 -18.00
CA GLN A 684 -1.02 22.01 -17.83
C GLN A 684 -1.18 22.63 -16.44
N LEU A 685 -2.29 22.38 -15.73
CA LEU A 685 -2.40 22.65 -14.28
C LEU A 685 -1.82 21.50 -13.43
N GLN A 686 -1.53 20.36 -14.07
CA GLN A 686 -0.93 19.16 -13.47
C GLN A 686 0.59 19.22 -13.28
N ARG A 687 1.28 20.30 -13.69
CA ARG A 687 2.73 20.25 -13.91
C ARG A 687 3.57 21.36 -13.26
N SER A 688 2.98 22.32 -12.52
CA SER A 688 3.74 23.24 -11.67
C SER A 688 3.63 22.83 -10.18
N SER A 689 4.79 22.70 -9.53
CA SER A 689 5.04 21.80 -8.39
C SER A 689 4.08 21.88 -7.19
N ILE A 690 3.23 20.85 -7.03
CA ILE A 690 2.51 20.58 -5.77
C ILE A 690 3.48 20.39 -4.60
N GLN A 691 4.71 19.95 -4.88
CA GLN A 691 5.77 19.77 -3.88
C GLN A 691 6.04 21.06 -3.07
N HIS A 692 5.91 22.24 -3.70
CA HIS A 692 6.13 23.55 -3.07
C HIS A 692 4.85 24.36 -2.83
N ILE A 693 3.67 23.82 -3.13
CA ILE A 693 2.40 24.51 -2.85
C ILE A 693 2.18 24.57 -1.34
N SER A 694 2.06 25.79 -0.81
CA SER A 694 1.63 26.06 0.57
C SER A 694 0.14 26.37 0.68
N GLN A 695 -0.50 26.76 -0.43
CA GLN A 695 -1.91 27.14 -0.51
C GLN A 695 -2.56 26.57 -1.77
N LEU A 696 -3.60 25.77 -1.60
CA LEU A 696 -4.42 25.19 -2.66
C LEU A 696 -5.84 25.79 -2.57
N THR A 697 -6.33 26.37 -3.66
CA THR A 697 -7.71 26.86 -3.73
C THR A 697 -8.49 25.99 -4.72
N LEU A 698 -9.57 25.37 -4.26
CA LEU A 698 -10.43 24.49 -5.04
C LEU A 698 -11.81 25.13 -5.22
N SER A 699 -12.39 24.91 -6.40
CA SER A 699 -13.77 25.26 -6.69
C SER A 699 -14.76 24.32 -6.00
N TYR A 700 -16.01 24.74 -5.86
CA TYR A 700 -17.09 23.87 -5.37
C TYR A 700 -17.39 22.66 -6.28
N LEU A 701 -16.91 22.67 -7.53
CA LEU A 701 -17.00 21.54 -8.48
C LEU A 701 -15.86 20.53 -8.31
N GLU A 702 -14.81 20.91 -7.59
CA GLU A 702 -13.59 20.13 -7.35
C GLU A 702 -13.60 19.54 -5.94
N ASP A 703 -14.78 19.08 -5.50
CA ASP A 703 -15.03 18.58 -4.15
C ASP A 703 -14.48 17.16 -3.88
N THR A 704 -13.98 16.52 -4.94
CA THR A 704 -13.38 15.20 -4.92
C THR A 704 -11.95 15.29 -5.41
N PHE A 705 -11.00 15.13 -4.49
CA PHE A 705 -9.58 15.19 -4.79
C PHE A 705 -8.75 14.21 -3.94
N SER A 706 -7.55 13.87 -4.41
CA SER A 706 -6.60 13.05 -3.66
C SER A 706 -5.18 13.56 -3.75
N PHE A 707 -4.45 13.45 -2.64
CA PHE A 707 -3.02 13.73 -2.58
C PHE A 707 -2.21 12.44 -2.68
N HIS A 708 -1.20 12.45 -3.53
CA HIS A 708 -0.19 11.40 -3.62
C HIS A 708 1.09 11.92 -2.99
N TYR A 709 1.65 11.15 -2.05
CA TYR A 709 2.80 11.53 -1.26
C TYR A 709 3.84 10.42 -1.23
N HIS A 710 5.07 10.77 -0.86
CA HIS A 710 6.11 9.81 -0.49
C HIS A 710 7.15 10.54 0.38
N THR A 711 8.05 9.79 0.99
CA THR A 711 9.24 10.35 1.64
C THR A 711 10.45 9.88 0.86
N PRO A 712 11.27 10.78 0.29
CA PRO A 712 12.44 10.39 -0.51
C PRO A 712 13.55 9.86 0.40
N GLU A 713 13.47 8.56 0.73
CA GLU A 713 14.50 7.83 1.49
C GLU A 713 14.95 6.59 0.73
N LEU A 714 16.22 6.58 0.36
CA LEU A 714 16.76 5.62 -0.58
C LEU A 714 16.92 4.23 0.04
N HIS A 715 17.13 4.11 1.35
CA HIS A 715 17.29 2.83 2.04
C HIS A 715 15.98 2.31 2.64
N ARG A 716 15.15 3.19 3.22
CA ARG A 716 14.04 2.81 4.11
C ARG A 716 12.63 3.17 3.64
N ALA A 717 12.47 3.76 2.45
CA ALA A 717 11.18 4.23 1.95
C ALA A 717 10.04 3.19 2.07
N SER A 718 10.32 1.91 1.79
CA SER A 718 9.33 0.82 1.83
C SER A 718 8.82 0.47 3.24
N ARG A 719 9.50 0.93 4.30
CA ARG A 719 9.16 0.64 5.71
C ARG A 719 8.61 1.85 6.45
N LEU A 720 8.49 3.00 5.79
CA LEU A 720 7.87 4.17 6.38
C LEU A 720 6.35 4.00 6.40
N SER A 721 5.77 4.22 7.58
CA SER A 721 4.33 4.39 7.74
C SER A 721 3.98 5.88 7.73
N TYR A 722 2.73 6.21 7.42
CA TYR A 722 2.29 7.59 7.26
C TYR A 722 1.04 7.84 8.09
N GLN A 723 0.97 9.03 8.66
CA GLN A 723 -0.20 9.53 9.35
C GLN A 723 -0.59 10.88 8.78
N TYR A 724 -1.89 11.12 8.61
CA TYR A 724 -2.41 12.39 8.12
C TYR A 724 -3.49 12.95 9.05
N LYS A 725 -3.72 14.26 8.94
CA LYS A 725 -4.74 14.99 9.68
C LYS A 725 -5.28 16.14 8.84
N MET A 726 -6.59 16.35 8.83
CA MET A 726 -7.26 17.43 8.08
C MET A 726 -7.97 18.41 9.04
N VAL A 727 -7.25 19.44 9.47
CA VAL A 727 -7.78 20.48 10.38
C VAL A 727 -8.94 21.20 9.69
N GLY A 728 -10.07 21.33 10.38
CA GLY A 728 -11.34 21.83 9.83
C GLY A 728 -12.33 20.71 9.48
N LEU A 729 -11.86 19.47 9.31
CA LEU A 729 -12.70 18.27 9.19
C LEU A 729 -12.65 17.41 10.47
N HIS A 730 -11.43 17.05 10.91
CA HIS A 730 -11.19 16.29 12.14
C HIS A 730 -9.85 16.65 12.77
N ASP A 731 -9.74 16.46 14.08
CA ASP A 731 -8.53 16.82 14.85
C ASP A 731 -7.61 15.65 15.22
N GLN A 732 -7.98 14.41 14.91
CA GLN A 732 -7.16 13.23 15.18
C GLN A 732 -6.23 12.89 14.01
N TRP A 733 -5.06 12.31 14.30
CA TRP A 733 -4.18 11.71 13.30
C TRP A 733 -4.74 10.34 12.89
N LEU A 734 -4.87 10.12 11.59
CA LEU A 734 -5.34 8.86 11.02
C LEU A 734 -4.19 8.18 10.28
N PRO A 735 -4.10 6.84 10.33
CA PRO A 735 -3.15 6.11 9.48
C PRO A 735 -3.51 6.32 8.01
N ALA A 736 -2.50 6.53 7.19
CA ALA A 736 -2.67 6.72 5.76
C ALA A 736 -2.65 5.37 5.02
N ASN A 737 -3.15 5.35 3.79
CA ASN A 737 -3.23 4.13 3.00
C ASN A 737 -1.84 3.66 2.53
N ILE A 738 -1.74 2.35 2.27
CA ILE A 738 -0.49 1.67 1.82
C ILE A 738 -0.08 2.11 0.41
N ASP A 739 -1.03 2.53 -0.41
CA ASP A 739 -0.82 3.06 -1.78
C ASP A 739 -0.26 4.49 -1.80
N GLN A 740 0.07 5.05 -0.64
CA GLN A 740 0.61 6.40 -0.48
C GLN A 740 -0.28 7.51 -1.07
N SER A 741 -1.61 7.29 -1.00
CA SER A 741 -2.61 8.27 -1.41
C SER A 741 -3.66 8.52 -0.31
N VAL A 742 -4.15 9.76 -0.22
CA VAL A 742 -5.26 10.11 0.68
C VAL A 742 -6.34 10.81 -0.14
N HIS A 743 -7.57 10.31 -0.03
CA HIS A 743 -8.73 10.78 -0.78
C HIS A 743 -9.67 11.60 0.11
N PHE A 744 -10.20 12.69 -0.45
CA PHE A 744 -11.21 13.53 0.17
C PHE A 744 -12.39 13.71 -0.79
N THR A 745 -13.61 13.58 -0.27
CA THR A 745 -14.86 13.71 -1.03
C THR A 745 -15.86 14.58 -0.27
N GLY A 746 -16.57 15.44 -1.00
CA GLY A 746 -17.74 16.18 -0.48
C GLY A 746 -17.43 17.18 0.65
N LEU A 747 -16.23 17.77 0.66
CA LEU A 747 -15.87 18.76 1.68
C LEU A 747 -16.69 20.05 1.53
N ALA A 748 -17.22 20.56 2.64
CA ALA A 748 -17.95 21.82 2.66
C ALA A 748 -17.04 23.02 2.31
N ALA A 749 -17.62 24.10 1.80
CA ALA A 749 -16.87 25.33 1.56
C ALA A 749 -16.28 25.88 2.87
N GLY A 750 -14.99 26.18 2.86
CA GLY A 750 -14.26 26.54 4.07
C GLY A 750 -12.74 26.49 3.90
N ALA A 751 -12.03 26.85 4.96
CA ALA A 751 -10.58 26.75 5.04
C ALA A 751 -10.20 25.51 5.85
N TYR A 752 -9.27 24.72 5.31
CA TYR A 752 -8.77 23.49 5.88
C TYR A 752 -7.24 23.49 5.87
N ILE A 753 -6.63 22.66 6.73
CA ILE A 753 -5.18 22.45 6.71
C ILE A 753 -4.92 20.95 6.68
N PHE A 754 -4.36 20.47 5.56
CA PHE A 754 -3.89 19.10 5.43
C PHE A 754 -2.50 18.99 6.04
N LEU A 755 -2.32 18.03 6.95
CA LEU A 755 -1.08 17.73 7.65
C LEU A 755 -0.70 16.28 7.37
N ILE A 756 0.55 16.02 7.06
CA ILE A 756 1.08 14.66 6.89
C ILE A 756 2.47 14.53 7.49
N LYS A 757 2.74 13.38 8.11
CA LYS A 757 4.04 12.99 8.63
C LYS A 757 4.27 11.50 8.36
N SER A 758 5.54 11.12 8.32
CA SER A 758 6.00 9.74 8.23
C SER A 758 6.57 9.28 9.57
N GLU A 759 6.56 7.98 9.80
CA GLU A 759 7.01 7.30 11.01
C GLU A 759 7.86 6.08 10.62
N ASP A 760 9.03 5.95 11.24
CA ASP A 760 9.90 4.79 11.07
C ASP A 760 9.49 3.62 11.99
N ILE A 761 10.17 2.48 11.82
CA ILE A 761 9.96 1.26 12.64
C ILE A 761 10.31 1.44 14.14
N ASN A 762 10.89 2.58 14.53
CA ASN A 762 11.25 2.91 15.91
C ASN A 762 10.31 3.95 16.53
N GLY A 763 9.26 4.38 15.81
CA GLY A 763 8.34 5.43 16.27
C GLY A 763 8.90 6.84 16.20
N HIS A 764 10.00 7.08 15.46
CA HIS A 764 10.46 8.43 15.17
C HIS A 764 9.63 9.05 14.05
N TYR A 765 9.05 10.21 14.33
CA TYR A 765 8.30 10.97 13.35
C TYR A 765 9.18 11.95 12.57
N SER A 766 8.87 12.12 11.30
CA SER A 766 9.40 13.22 10.50
C SER A 766 8.77 14.57 10.86
N PRO A 767 9.39 15.69 10.44
CA PRO A 767 8.72 16.98 10.43
C PRO A 767 7.42 16.95 9.63
N VAL A 768 6.38 17.62 10.14
CA VAL A 768 5.04 17.65 9.52
C VAL A 768 5.04 18.54 8.28
N LYS A 769 4.62 17.99 7.14
CA LYS A 769 4.28 18.76 5.94
C LYS A 769 2.84 19.26 6.06
N HIS A 770 2.61 20.54 5.73
CA HIS A 770 1.28 21.13 5.75
C HIS A 770 0.91 21.82 4.43
N ILE A 771 -0.37 21.77 4.06
CA ILE A 771 -0.96 22.48 2.93
C ILE A 771 -2.25 23.16 3.39
N ASN A 772 -2.36 24.46 3.19
CA ASN A 772 -3.60 25.19 3.43
C ASN A 772 -4.53 25.01 2.23
N ILE A 773 -5.76 24.56 2.46
CA ILE A 773 -6.74 24.26 1.41
C ILE A 773 -7.95 25.17 1.62
N THR A 774 -8.36 25.88 0.57
CA THR A 774 -9.56 26.74 0.60
C THR A 774 -10.56 26.24 -0.44
N ILE A 775 -11.73 25.82 0.01
CA ILE A 775 -12.83 25.39 -0.88
C ILE A 775 -13.81 26.53 -1.01
N LEU A 776 -13.97 27.06 -2.22
CA LEU A 776 -14.85 28.19 -2.49
C LEU A 776 -16.34 27.78 -2.39
N PRO A 777 -17.21 28.65 -1.86
CA PRO A 777 -18.65 28.38 -1.85
C PRO A 777 -19.23 28.40 -3.25
N ALA A 778 -20.24 27.55 -3.48
CA ALA A 778 -21.00 27.59 -4.72
C ALA A 778 -21.63 28.99 -4.93
N PRO A 779 -21.80 29.46 -6.19
CA PRO A 779 -22.31 30.80 -6.49
C PRO A 779 -23.62 31.15 -5.77
N TRP A 780 -24.53 30.18 -5.62
CA TRP A 780 -25.83 30.36 -4.95
C TRP A 780 -25.76 30.36 -3.41
N ARG A 781 -24.59 30.07 -2.82
CA ARG A 781 -24.29 30.18 -1.38
C ARG A 781 -23.33 31.34 -1.07
N SER A 782 -23.09 32.22 -2.03
CA SER A 782 -22.29 33.43 -1.85
C SER A 782 -23.02 34.52 -1.06
N TRP A 783 -22.28 35.48 -0.51
CA TRP A 783 -22.86 36.61 0.22
C TRP A 783 -23.80 37.46 -0.64
N TRP A 784 -23.52 37.59 -1.94
CA TRP A 784 -24.37 38.34 -2.87
C TRP A 784 -25.64 37.55 -3.21
N ALA A 785 -25.59 36.22 -3.28
CA ALA A 785 -26.78 35.38 -3.44
C ALA A 785 -27.72 35.52 -2.22
N TYR A 786 -27.18 35.48 -0.99
CA TYR A 786 -27.97 35.76 0.20
C TYR A 786 -28.57 37.17 0.21
N SER A 787 -27.83 38.17 -0.28
CA SER A 787 -28.35 39.54 -0.43
C SER A 787 -29.52 39.57 -1.42
N ILE A 788 -29.40 38.86 -2.55
CA ILE A 788 -30.49 38.72 -3.53
C ILE A 788 -31.68 38.00 -2.91
N TYR A 789 -31.49 36.90 -2.16
CA TYR A 789 -32.57 36.19 -1.49
C TYR A 789 -33.30 37.08 -0.47
N LEU A 790 -32.55 37.83 0.34
CA LEU A 790 -33.11 38.77 1.30
C LEU A 790 -33.93 39.86 0.61
N VAL A 791 -33.40 40.46 -0.45
CA VAL A 791 -34.13 41.45 -1.26
C VAL A 791 -35.37 40.81 -1.89
N SER A 792 -35.27 39.61 -2.44
CA SER A 792 -36.40 38.88 -3.03
C SER A 792 -37.51 38.63 -2.01
N ILE A 793 -37.13 38.21 -0.80
CA ILE A 793 -38.07 37.97 0.30
C ILE A 793 -38.69 39.29 0.76
N LEU A 794 -37.91 40.36 0.91
CA LEU A 794 -38.42 41.68 1.25
C LEU A 794 -39.41 42.20 0.20
N LEU A 795 -39.10 41.99 -1.09
CA LEU A 795 -39.95 42.40 -2.19
C LEU A 795 -41.22 41.55 -2.26
N LEU A 796 -41.13 40.26 -1.95
CA LEU A 796 -42.27 39.36 -1.78
C LEU A 796 -43.13 39.78 -0.58
N LEU A 797 -42.53 40.10 0.57
CA LEU A 797 -43.23 40.58 1.76
C LEU A 797 -43.87 41.94 1.51
N LEU A 798 -43.21 42.85 0.79
CA LEU A 798 -43.77 44.12 0.34
C LEU A 798 -44.91 43.91 -0.64
N LEU A 799 -44.81 42.96 -1.57
CA LEU A 799 -45.90 42.58 -2.48
C LEU A 799 -47.07 41.96 -1.73
N VAL A 800 -46.82 41.07 -0.77
CA VAL A 800 -47.86 40.46 0.07
C VAL A 800 -48.50 41.51 0.94
N PHE A 801 -47.72 42.40 1.58
CA PHE A 801 -48.21 43.51 2.39
C PHE A 801 -49.01 44.49 1.54
N TYR A 802 -48.52 44.87 0.37
CA TYR A 802 -49.24 45.70 -0.59
C TYR A 802 -50.53 45.01 -1.05
N SER A 803 -50.49 43.71 -1.33
CA SER A 803 -51.69 42.94 -1.71
C SER A 803 -52.70 42.86 -0.57
N ARG A 804 -52.23 42.66 0.68
CA ARG A 804 -53.06 42.61 1.89
C ARG A 804 -53.64 43.98 2.21
N TRP A 805 -52.85 45.04 2.09
CA TRP A 805 -53.29 46.41 2.26
C TRP A 805 -54.35 46.77 1.21
N LYS A 806 -54.12 46.40 -0.06
CA LYS A 806 -55.08 46.57 -1.14
C LYS A 806 -56.34 45.74 -0.92
N LYS A 807 -56.23 44.50 -0.42
CA LYS A 807 -57.37 43.62 -0.10
C LYS A 807 -58.16 44.12 1.10
N PHE A 808 -57.50 44.70 2.10
CA PHE A 808 -58.14 45.36 3.25
C PHE A 808 -58.91 46.61 2.82
N GLN A 809 -58.32 47.44 1.96
CA GLN A 809 -59.05 48.56 1.35
C GLN A 809 -60.22 48.10 0.47
N LEU A 810 -60.09 46.98 -0.22
CA LEU A 810 -61.17 46.41 -1.04
C LEU A 810 -62.29 45.82 -0.17
N GLN A 811 -61.97 45.14 0.93
CA GLN A 811 -62.96 44.58 1.88
C GLN A 811 -63.73 45.67 2.63
N ALA A 812 -63.07 46.78 2.97
CA ALA A 812 -63.76 47.96 3.51
C ALA A 812 -64.74 48.58 2.49
N ARG A 813 -64.41 48.59 1.19
CA ARG A 813 -65.32 49.04 0.12
C ARG A 813 -66.48 48.06 -0.15
N LEU A 814 -66.22 46.75 -0.16
CA LEU A 814 -67.25 45.73 -0.48
C LEU A 814 -68.35 45.61 0.59
N LEU A 815 -68.05 45.91 1.85
CA LEU A 815 -69.05 46.01 2.91
C LEU A 815 -69.97 47.22 2.74
N GLN A 816 -69.47 48.30 2.13
CA GLN A 816 -70.24 49.49 1.78
C GLN A 816 -71.08 49.25 0.49
N ASP A 817 -70.52 48.58 -0.52
CA ASP A 817 -71.21 48.26 -1.79
C ASP A 817 -72.32 47.20 -1.65
N LYS A 818 -72.24 46.27 -0.68
CA LYS A 818 -73.27 45.23 -0.47
C LYS A 818 -74.60 45.81 0.05
N GLN A 819 -74.54 46.91 0.79
CA GLN A 819 -75.71 47.65 1.24
C GLN A 819 -76.31 48.55 0.14
N GLU A 820 -75.50 48.97 -0.84
CA GLU A 820 -75.96 49.71 -2.03
C GLU A 820 -76.48 48.79 -3.16
N SER A 821 -76.06 47.51 -3.23
CA SER A 821 -76.40 46.56 -4.30
C SER A 821 -77.90 46.18 -4.41
N GLU A 822 -78.64 46.11 -3.30
CA GLU A 822 -80.09 45.79 -3.33
C GLU A 822 -80.93 47.00 -3.76
N GLN A 823 -80.47 48.22 -3.47
CA GLN A 823 -81.02 49.45 -4.06
C GLN A 823 -80.58 49.61 -5.53
N ARG A 824 -79.38 49.13 -5.88
CA ARG A 824 -78.80 49.19 -7.23
C ARG A 824 -79.47 48.29 -8.26
N LEU A 825 -80.21 47.22 -7.91
CA LEU A 825 -80.93 46.40 -8.92
C LEU A 825 -82.22 47.09 -9.42
N GLN A 826 -82.92 47.83 -8.55
CA GLN A 826 -83.99 48.76 -8.99
C GLN A 826 -83.42 49.94 -9.77
N LEU A 827 -82.22 50.39 -9.40
CA LEU A 827 -81.41 51.34 -10.16
C LEU A 827 -80.65 50.70 -11.36
N SER A 828 -80.73 49.38 -11.63
CA SER A 828 -79.97 48.68 -12.68
C SER A 828 -80.78 48.48 -13.95
N LEU A 829 -82.12 48.54 -13.90
CA LEU A 829 -82.95 48.84 -15.08
C LEU A 829 -82.93 50.35 -15.41
N TRP A 830 -82.46 51.18 -14.49
CA TRP A 830 -82.14 52.60 -14.72
C TRP A 830 -80.67 52.81 -15.16
N GLY A 831 -79.75 51.99 -14.64
CA GLY A 831 -78.30 52.17 -14.71
C GLY A 831 -77.54 51.18 -15.60
N SER A 832 -78.20 50.18 -16.21
CA SER A 832 -77.55 49.34 -17.23
C SER A 832 -77.15 50.12 -18.47
N GLY A 833 -77.71 51.32 -18.69
CA GLY A 833 -77.36 52.22 -19.81
C GLY A 833 -77.65 51.65 -21.20
N ASP A 834 -78.00 50.37 -21.29
CA ASP A 834 -78.31 49.66 -22.53
C ASP A 834 -79.65 50.15 -23.05
N GLU A 835 -79.66 50.52 -24.32
CA GLU A 835 -80.84 51.08 -24.96
C GLU A 835 -81.82 49.94 -25.23
N PHE A 836 -82.95 49.96 -24.54
CA PHE A 836 -84.04 49.02 -24.80
C PHE A 836 -84.97 49.62 -25.85
N TRP A 837 -85.33 48.82 -26.85
CA TRP A 837 -86.25 49.21 -27.90
C TRP A 837 -87.30 48.13 -28.14
N ASP A 838 -88.55 48.54 -28.29
CA ASP A 838 -89.68 47.67 -28.57
C ASP A 838 -90.48 48.26 -29.72
N TRP A 839 -90.42 47.59 -30.87
CA TRP A 839 -90.96 48.06 -32.13
C TRP A 839 -92.23 47.29 -32.49
N ASN A 840 -93.35 48.00 -32.47
CA ASN A 840 -94.63 47.50 -32.98
C ASN A 840 -94.81 47.98 -34.43
N ILE A 841 -94.72 47.04 -35.37
CA ILE A 841 -94.64 47.31 -36.81
C ILE A 841 -96.01 47.68 -37.37
N GLU A 842 -97.09 47.03 -36.93
CA GLU A 842 -98.47 47.30 -37.39
C GLU A 842 -98.95 48.70 -36.97
N LYS A 843 -98.64 49.12 -35.73
CA LYS A 843 -98.96 50.46 -35.22
C LYS A 843 -97.93 51.54 -35.61
N LYS A 844 -96.85 51.16 -36.29
CA LYS A 844 -95.72 52.03 -36.67
C LYS A 844 -95.18 52.87 -35.51
N CYS A 845 -95.05 52.26 -34.34
CA CYS A 845 -94.59 52.92 -33.12
C CYS A 845 -93.46 52.12 -32.50
N ILE A 846 -92.38 52.79 -32.14
CA ILE A 846 -91.26 52.21 -31.40
C ILE A 846 -91.15 52.91 -30.05
N ILE A 847 -91.08 52.11 -28.98
CA ILE A 847 -90.85 52.62 -27.63
C ILE A 847 -89.39 52.36 -27.32
N ARG A 848 -88.65 53.42 -27.00
CA ARG A 848 -87.24 53.33 -26.60
C ARG A 848 -87.03 53.93 -25.23
N SER A 849 -86.14 53.33 -24.45
CA SER A 849 -85.75 53.80 -23.12
C SER A 849 -84.23 53.69 -22.94
N ASN A 850 -83.62 54.70 -22.33
CA ASN A 850 -82.17 54.86 -22.17
C ASN A 850 -81.42 55.00 -23.51
N THR A 851 -81.92 55.87 -24.41
CA THR A 851 -81.35 56.09 -25.74
C THR A 851 -80.03 56.87 -25.71
N PHE A 852 -78.99 56.31 -26.30
CA PHE A 852 -77.68 56.98 -26.45
C PHE A 852 -77.18 57.02 -27.90
N LEU A 853 -77.90 56.36 -28.82
CA LEU A 853 -77.66 56.40 -30.26
C LEU A 853 -78.62 57.39 -30.93
N MET A 854 -78.18 57.99 -32.04
CA MET A 854 -78.92 59.06 -32.72
C MET A 854 -80.03 58.48 -33.60
N TYR A 855 -81.11 57.95 -33.03
CA TYR A 855 -82.26 57.41 -33.78
C TYR A 855 -83.52 58.33 -33.71
N PRO A 856 -84.36 58.40 -34.76
CA PRO A 856 -85.58 59.20 -34.76
C PRO A 856 -86.70 58.60 -33.89
N GLU A 857 -87.46 59.45 -33.18
CA GLU A 857 -88.51 59.03 -32.23
C GLU A 857 -89.72 58.31 -32.86
N VAL A 858 -90.01 58.59 -34.14
CA VAL A 858 -91.07 57.90 -34.88
C VAL A 858 -90.47 57.32 -36.16
N GLU A 859 -90.31 56.00 -36.18
CA GLU A 859 -89.76 55.26 -37.32
C GLU A 859 -90.80 55.15 -38.44
N LYS A 860 -90.66 55.96 -39.49
CA LYS A 860 -91.53 55.93 -40.68
C LYS A 860 -90.90 55.21 -41.87
N HIS A 861 -89.57 55.25 -42.02
CA HIS A 861 -88.81 54.67 -43.15
C HIS A 861 -87.42 54.17 -42.72
N LEU A 862 -87.35 52.89 -42.34
CA LEU A 862 -86.16 52.23 -41.78
C LEU A 862 -84.87 52.37 -42.61
N THR A 863 -84.99 52.40 -43.94
CA THR A 863 -83.82 52.48 -44.85
C THR A 863 -83.12 53.84 -44.81
N GLU A 864 -83.82 54.93 -44.49
CA GLU A 864 -83.21 56.25 -44.29
C GLU A 864 -82.53 56.35 -42.91
N THR A 865 -83.13 55.74 -41.89
CA THR A 865 -82.57 55.67 -40.54
C THR A 865 -81.24 54.91 -40.52
N ILE A 866 -81.11 53.78 -41.22
CA ILE A 866 -79.83 53.05 -41.29
C ILE A 866 -78.75 53.89 -42.02
N LYS A 867 -79.12 54.60 -43.09
CA LYS A 867 -78.17 55.44 -43.86
C LYS A 867 -77.62 56.62 -43.06
N SER A 868 -78.37 57.13 -42.09
CA SER A 868 -77.96 58.30 -41.29
C SER A 868 -77.22 57.91 -40.00
N CYS A 869 -77.53 56.75 -39.41
CA CYS A 869 -77.09 56.41 -38.05
C CYS A 869 -76.04 55.28 -37.97
N VAL A 870 -75.67 54.65 -39.09
CA VAL A 870 -74.76 53.48 -39.12
C VAL A 870 -73.60 53.67 -40.11
N HIS A 871 -72.41 53.19 -39.74
CA HIS A 871 -71.17 53.38 -40.52
C HIS A 871 -71.30 52.78 -41.93
N PRO A 872 -70.88 53.47 -43.01
CA PRO A 872 -71.08 53.04 -44.40
C PRO A 872 -70.70 51.59 -44.68
N ASP A 873 -69.54 51.15 -44.20
CA ASP A 873 -69.03 49.78 -44.41
C ASP A 873 -69.92 48.69 -43.79
N ASP A 874 -70.65 49.01 -42.73
CA ASP A 874 -71.45 48.04 -41.96
C ASP A 874 -72.93 48.01 -42.45
N GLN A 875 -73.34 48.97 -43.31
CA GLN A 875 -74.72 49.10 -43.81
C GLN A 875 -75.23 47.91 -44.65
N PRO A 876 -74.45 47.30 -45.57
CA PRO A 876 -74.93 46.19 -46.39
C PRO A 876 -75.32 44.97 -45.54
N LEU A 877 -74.52 44.69 -44.50
CA LEU A 877 -74.70 43.56 -43.60
C LEU A 877 -75.98 43.67 -42.77
N ILE A 878 -76.25 44.87 -42.25
CA ILE A 878 -77.44 45.14 -41.43
C ILE A 878 -78.70 45.08 -42.26
N LYS A 879 -78.67 45.66 -43.46
CA LYS A 879 -79.84 45.66 -44.36
C LYS A 879 -80.24 44.23 -44.75
N SER A 880 -79.27 43.37 -45.11
CA SER A 880 -79.56 41.96 -45.38
C SER A 880 -80.22 41.26 -44.19
N LYS A 881 -79.64 41.41 -42.99
CA LYS A 881 -80.10 40.70 -41.78
C LYS A 881 -81.47 41.18 -41.27
N MET A 882 -81.78 42.47 -41.45
CA MET A 882 -83.12 42.98 -41.14
C MET A 882 -84.16 42.57 -42.17
N ASP A 883 -83.82 42.51 -43.46
CA ASP A 883 -84.71 41.99 -44.51
C ASP A 883 -85.02 40.50 -44.27
N ASP A 884 -84.03 39.69 -43.85
CA ASP A 884 -84.19 38.27 -43.49
C ASP A 884 -85.14 38.06 -42.29
N CYS A 885 -85.06 38.93 -41.26
CA CYS A 885 -85.95 38.86 -40.09
C CYS A 885 -87.40 39.25 -40.43
N LEU A 886 -87.58 40.20 -41.35
CA LEU A 886 -88.90 40.71 -41.71
C LEU A 886 -89.68 39.74 -42.61
N LYS A 887 -89.03 39.02 -43.54
CA LYS A 887 -89.68 38.23 -44.63
C LYS A 887 -89.60 36.70 -44.48
N ASP A 888 -89.69 36.21 -43.25
CA ASP A 888 -89.89 34.79 -42.88
C ASP A 888 -88.68 33.85 -43.04
N ASN A 889 -87.48 34.27 -42.58
CA ASN A 889 -86.34 33.34 -42.52
C ASN A 889 -85.56 33.32 -41.17
N GLN A 890 -85.71 34.27 -40.24
CA GLN A 890 -85.12 34.23 -38.87
C GLN A 890 -85.92 35.04 -37.83
N ASP A 891 -86.07 34.52 -36.60
CA ASP A 891 -86.81 35.18 -35.49
C ASP A 891 -85.94 35.96 -34.50
N LYS A 892 -84.62 35.81 -34.58
CA LYS A 892 -83.67 36.53 -33.75
C LYS A 892 -82.52 37.00 -34.60
N PHE A 893 -82.02 38.19 -34.30
CA PHE A 893 -80.75 38.64 -34.83
C PHE A 893 -79.86 39.17 -33.71
N GLU A 894 -78.58 38.96 -33.90
CA GLU A 894 -77.52 39.54 -33.10
C GLU A 894 -76.50 40.12 -34.07
N LEU A 895 -76.27 41.43 -33.95
CA LEU A 895 -75.44 42.18 -34.87
C LEU A 895 -74.48 43.04 -34.08
N THR A 896 -73.19 42.88 -34.36
CA THR A 896 -72.16 43.79 -33.88
C THR A 896 -71.81 44.75 -35.01
N TYR A 897 -72.03 46.04 -34.82
CA TYR A 897 -71.74 47.05 -35.83
C TYR A 897 -71.36 48.38 -35.20
N ARG A 898 -70.84 49.31 -36.02
CA ARG A 898 -70.51 50.65 -35.56
C ARG A 898 -71.69 51.60 -35.78
N SER A 899 -72.25 52.10 -34.69
CA SER A 899 -73.36 53.07 -34.73
C SER A 899 -72.91 54.43 -34.25
N LYS A 900 -73.57 55.47 -34.75
CA LYS A 900 -73.22 56.87 -34.50
C LYS A 900 -73.91 57.38 -33.24
N MET A 901 -73.12 57.98 -32.36
CA MET A 901 -73.62 58.65 -31.15
C MET A 901 -74.17 60.04 -31.46
N LEU A 902 -74.90 60.62 -30.51
CA LEU A 902 -75.43 61.99 -30.58
C LEU A 902 -74.34 63.07 -30.81
N ASP A 903 -73.07 62.75 -30.52
CA ASP A 903 -71.89 63.62 -30.71
C ASP A 903 -71.11 63.37 -32.01
N ASN A 904 -71.68 62.59 -32.94
CA ASN A 904 -71.09 62.22 -34.24
C ASN A 904 -69.90 61.23 -34.23
N THR A 905 -69.56 60.60 -33.09
CA THR A 905 -68.51 59.55 -33.02
C THR A 905 -69.05 58.12 -33.25
N TRP A 906 -68.18 57.17 -33.63
CA TRP A 906 -68.55 55.78 -33.94
C TRP A 906 -68.24 54.84 -32.77
N LEU A 907 -69.21 53.99 -32.42
CA LEU A 907 -69.13 53.08 -31.28
C LEU A 907 -69.47 51.64 -31.69
N TRP A 908 -68.68 50.65 -31.25
CA TRP A 908 -69.03 49.23 -31.44
C TRP A 908 -70.16 48.84 -30.50
N VAL A 909 -71.30 48.55 -31.11
CA VAL A 909 -72.51 48.15 -30.40
C VAL A 909 -72.93 46.76 -30.81
N LEU A 910 -73.47 46.04 -29.84
CA LEU A 910 -74.13 44.77 -30.02
C LEU A 910 -75.63 45.01 -29.95
N ASN A 911 -76.30 44.93 -31.08
CA ASN A 911 -77.75 44.98 -31.16
C ASN A 911 -78.32 43.57 -31.20
N ARG A 912 -79.24 43.26 -30.29
CA ARG A 912 -79.97 42.00 -30.25
C ARG A 912 -81.45 42.30 -30.38
N GLY A 913 -82.08 41.75 -31.41
CA GLY A 913 -83.52 41.85 -31.61
C GLY A 913 -84.16 40.46 -31.68
N GLN A 914 -85.35 40.33 -31.11
CA GLN A 914 -86.18 39.14 -31.20
C GLN A 914 -87.58 39.50 -31.70
N VAL A 915 -88.05 38.78 -32.71
CA VAL A 915 -89.43 38.85 -33.19
C VAL A 915 -90.34 38.23 -32.12
N ILE A 916 -91.34 38.99 -31.70
CA ILE A 916 -92.29 38.60 -30.66
C ILE A 916 -93.57 38.03 -31.30
N GLU A 917 -93.95 38.50 -32.49
CA GLU A 917 -95.21 38.13 -33.15
C GLU A 917 -95.11 38.26 -34.70
N ARG A 918 -95.76 37.36 -35.45
CA ARG A 918 -95.83 37.33 -36.94
C ARG A 918 -97.28 37.17 -37.44
N ASP A 919 -97.56 37.59 -38.68
CA ASP A 919 -98.84 37.39 -39.36
C ASP A 919 -98.96 36.03 -40.10
N SER A 920 -100.16 35.71 -40.60
CA SER A 920 -100.45 34.44 -41.29
C SER A 920 -99.72 34.24 -42.63
N SER A 921 -99.02 35.28 -43.13
CA SER A 921 -98.18 35.24 -44.33
C SER A 921 -96.67 35.26 -44.03
N GLY A 922 -96.28 35.15 -42.75
CA GLY A 922 -94.89 35.03 -42.30
C GLY A 922 -94.18 36.36 -41.99
N LEU A 923 -94.86 37.50 -42.11
CA LEU A 923 -94.27 38.83 -41.86
C LEU A 923 -94.32 39.20 -40.37
N ALA A 924 -93.26 39.84 -39.85
CA ALA A 924 -93.18 40.23 -38.44
C ALA A 924 -94.12 41.41 -38.08
N LEU A 925 -94.85 41.28 -36.96
CA LEU A 925 -95.77 42.29 -36.42
C LEU A 925 -95.16 43.10 -35.26
N ARG A 926 -94.28 42.49 -34.47
CA ARG A 926 -93.60 43.15 -33.34
C ARG A 926 -92.23 42.55 -33.05
N ILE A 927 -91.25 43.39 -32.74
CA ILE A 927 -89.87 43.00 -32.45
C ILE A 927 -89.36 43.82 -31.26
N ALA A 928 -88.76 43.19 -30.26
CA ALA A 928 -88.14 43.90 -29.13
C ALA A 928 -86.67 43.49 -28.95
N GLY A 929 -85.88 44.38 -28.38
CA GLY A 929 -84.44 44.19 -28.33
C GLY A 929 -83.71 45.18 -27.43
N THR A 930 -82.42 44.94 -27.27
CA THR A 930 -81.50 45.81 -26.52
C THR A 930 -80.27 46.09 -27.36
N ILE A 931 -79.74 47.31 -27.25
CA ILE A 931 -78.46 47.69 -27.83
C ILE A 931 -77.47 47.97 -26.71
N LYS A 932 -76.35 47.25 -26.76
CA LYS A 932 -75.31 47.28 -25.74
C LYS A 932 -73.97 47.76 -26.32
N ASN A 933 -73.25 48.61 -25.60
CA ASN A 933 -71.88 48.98 -25.94
C ASN A 933 -70.91 47.84 -25.56
N ILE A 934 -70.14 47.31 -26.52
CA ILE A 934 -69.26 46.14 -26.32
C ILE A 934 -67.77 46.41 -26.53
N GLN A 935 -67.35 47.68 -26.50
CA GLN A 935 -65.95 48.06 -26.75
C GLN A 935 -64.95 47.37 -25.78
N CYS A 936 -65.20 47.37 -24.46
CA CYS A 936 -64.30 46.76 -23.47
C CYS A 936 -64.20 45.23 -23.56
N GLN A 937 -65.22 44.54 -24.07
CA GLN A 937 -65.21 43.08 -24.18
C GLN A 937 -64.19 42.62 -25.25
N LYS A 938 -64.05 43.38 -26.33
CA LYS A 938 -63.05 43.12 -27.37
C LYS A 938 -61.60 43.30 -26.90
N GLU A 939 -61.38 44.13 -25.88
CA GLU A 939 -60.05 44.31 -25.27
C GLU A 939 -59.70 43.22 -24.23
N ALA A 940 -60.70 42.60 -23.59
CA ALA A 940 -60.49 41.51 -22.64
C ALA A 940 -60.13 40.17 -23.32
N GLU A 941 -60.68 39.91 -24.51
CA GLU A 941 -60.31 38.77 -25.38
C GLU A 941 -58.80 38.75 -25.69
N ALA A 942 -58.20 39.92 -25.90
CA ALA A 942 -56.76 40.06 -26.13
C ALA A 942 -55.89 39.73 -24.90
N LYS A 943 -56.41 39.92 -23.67
CA LYS A 943 -55.68 39.59 -22.43
C LYS A 943 -55.72 38.09 -22.10
N LEU A 944 -56.75 37.38 -22.54
CA LEU A 944 -56.90 35.93 -22.33
C LEU A 944 -55.85 35.13 -23.13
N ILE A 945 -55.48 35.62 -24.32
CA ILE A 945 -54.39 35.06 -25.14
C ILE A 945 -53.04 35.15 -24.41
N ALA A 946 -52.77 36.24 -23.69
CA ALA A 946 -51.53 36.42 -22.92
C ALA A 946 -51.45 35.52 -21.67
N LEU A 947 -52.59 35.13 -21.08
CA LEU A 947 -52.62 34.28 -19.89
C LEU A 947 -52.30 32.81 -20.21
N ASN A 948 -52.68 32.32 -21.40
CA ASN A 948 -52.34 30.96 -21.84
C ASN A 948 -50.83 30.77 -22.04
N GLN A 949 -50.12 31.78 -22.56
CA GLN A 949 -48.65 31.74 -22.67
C GLN A 949 -47.96 31.62 -21.30
N HIS A 950 -48.54 32.20 -20.24
CA HIS A 950 -48.00 32.10 -18.89
C HIS A 950 -48.20 30.71 -18.26
N LEU A 951 -49.27 30.00 -18.63
CA LEU A 951 -49.53 28.63 -18.16
C LEU A 951 -48.55 27.63 -18.78
N GLU A 952 -48.23 27.75 -20.07
CA GLU A 952 -47.24 26.90 -20.75
C GLU A 952 -45.84 27.01 -20.12
N ASN A 953 -45.39 28.22 -19.79
CA ASN A 953 -44.10 28.43 -19.10
C ASN A 953 -44.03 27.72 -17.74
N ARG A 954 -45.15 27.66 -17.02
CA ARG A 954 -45.20 27.03 -15.68
C ARG A 954 -45.20 25.50 -15.76
N VAL A 955 -45.71 24.92 -16.85
CA VAL A 955 -45.59 23.49 -17.14
C VAL A 955 -44.13 23.16 -17.49
N LEU A 956 -43.47 24.02 -18.27
CA LEU A 956 -42.05 23.85 -18.62
C LEU A 956 -41.14 23.82 -17.38
N ASP A 957 -41.32 24.75 -16.43
CA ASP A 957 -40.55 24.80 -15.18
C ASP A 957 -40.72 23.55 -14.31
N ARG A 958 -41.94 23.00 -14.25
CA ARG A 958 -42.20 21.76 -13.49
C ARG A 958 -41.54 20.55 -14.13
N THR A 959 -41.50 20.50 -15.46
CA THR A 959 -40.85 19.41 -16.19
C THR A 959 -39.33 19.45 -15.96
N LEU A 960 -38.72 20.64 -15.91
CA LEU A 960 -37.31 20.83 -15.58
C LEU A 960 -36.96 20.42 -14.14
N GLN A 961 -37.80 20.73 -13.16
CA GLN A 961 -37.61 20.28 -11.78
C GLN A 961 -37.70 18.76 -11.64
N PHE A 962 -38.63 18.12 -12.36
CA PHE A 962 -38.73 16.66 -12.39
C PHE A 962 -37.50 16.02 -13.03
N GLN A 963 -36.93 16.61 -14.08
CA GLN A 963 -35.66 16.13 -14.65
C GLN A 963 -34.51 16.21 -13.65
N GLN A 964 -34.34 17.34 -12.95
CA GLN A 964 -33.29 17.49 -11.94
C GLN A 964 -33.39 16.47 -10.82
N SER A 965 -34.58 16.24 -10.27
CA SER A 965 -34.77 15.25 -9.20
C SER A 965 -34.50 13.82 -9.69
N ASN A 966 -34.75 13.53 -10.96
CA ASN A 966 -34.49 12.22 -11.54
C ASN A 966 -32.99 12.01 -11.79
N ASP A 967 -32.27 13.07 -12.17
CA ASP A 967 -30.81 13.05 -12.32
C ASP A 967 -30.09 12.86 -10.96
N GLU A 968 -30.56 13.53 -9.90
CA GLU A 968 -30.04 13.33 -8.54
C GLU A 968 -30.28 11.90 -8.03
N LEU A 969 -31.47 11.35 -8.28
CA LEU A 969 -31.80 9.97 -7.90
C LEU A 969 -30.92 8.97 -8.67
N LYS A 970 -30.65 9.23 -9.95
CA LYS A 970 -29.78 8.40 -10.78
C LYS A 970 -28.34 8.39 -10.26
N GLN A 971 -27.82 9.55 -9.84
CA GLN A 971 -26.49 9.63 -9.22
C GLN A 971 -26.41 8.88 -7.89
N ALA A 972 -27.44 8.98 -7.05
CA ALA A 972 -27.48 8.24 -5.78
C ALA A 972 -27.53 6.72 -6.01
N LEU A 973 -28.27 6.26 -7.03
CA LEU A 973 -28.29 4.87 -7.45
C LEU A 973 -26.91 4.39 -7.94
N GLU A 974 -26.26 5.14 -8.84
CA GLU A 974 -24.92 4.82 -9.34
C GLU A 974 -23.89 4.70 -8.20
N GLN A 975 -23.98 5.56 -7.19
CA GLN A 975 -23.07 5.53 -6.03
C GLN A 975 -23.34 4.36 -5.09
N LEU A 976 -24.61 3.96 -4.94
CA LEU A 976 -24.98 2.81 -4.13
C LEU A 976 -24.56 1.50 -4.81
N GLU A 977 -24.75 1.39 -6.14
CA GLU A 977 -24.24 0.27 -6.95
C GLU A 977 -22.72 0.14 -6.87
N TYR A 978 -21.99 1.26 -6.95
CA TYR A 978 -20.53 1.26 -6.81
C TYR A 978 -20.07 0.77 -5.43
N THR A 979 -20.68 1.26 -4.35
CA THR A 979 -20.34 0.88 -2.97
C THR A 979 -20.67 -0.59 -2.71
N GLN A 980 -21.78 -1.08 -3.29
CA GLN A 980 -22.15 -2.49 -3.23
C GLN A 980 -21.11 -3.38 -3.94
N SER A 981 -20.67 -3.00 -5.14
CA SER A 981 -19.63 -3.71 -5.89
C SER A 981 -18.30 -3.79 -5.11
N GLU A 982 -17.89 -2.69 -4.47
CA GLU A 982 -16.67 -2.65 -3.67
C GLU A 982 -16.72 -3.62 -2.46
N LEU A 983 -17.87 -3.68 -1.77
CA LEU A 983 -18.05 -4.58 -0.62
C LEU A 983 -18.12 -6.05 -1.05
N VAL A 984 -18.74 -6.35 -2.18
CA VAL A 984 -18.72 -7.69 -2.79
C VAL A 984 -17.28 -8.12 -3.09
N ASN A 985 -16.45 -7.22 -3.64
CA ASN A 985 -15.04 -7.52 -3.90
C ASN A 985 -14.21 -7.77 -2.62
N LYS A 986 -14.51 -7.05 -1.52
CA LYS A 986 -13.87 -7.33 -0.22
C LYS A 986 -14.27 -8.69 0.34
N GLU A 987 -15.53 -9.09 0.20
CA GLU A 987 -15.99 -10.42 0.60
C GLU A 987 -15.33 -11.53 -0.26
N LYS A 988 -15.18 -11.31 -1.58
CA LYS A 988 -14.43 -12.21 -2.48
C LYS A 988 -13.01 -12.46 -1.97
N MET A 989 -12.29 -11.41 -1.58
CA MET A 989 -10.92 -11.53 -1.05
C MET A 989 -10.87 -12.27 0.29
N ALA A 990 -11.86 -12.07 1.17
CA ALA A 990 -11.92 -12.77 2.45
C ALA A 990 -12.18 -14.29 2.30
N THR A 991 -13.08 -14.68 1.38
CA THR A 991 -13.33 -16.11 1.07
C THR A 991 -12.12 -16.79 0.45
N LEU A 992 -11.41 -16.11 -0.45
CA LEU A 992 -10.15 -16.59 -1.02
C LEU A 992 -9.10 -16.83 0.08
N GLY A 993 -8.97 -15.91 1.04
CA GLY A 993 -8.06 -16.05 2.18
C GLY A 993 -8.35 -17.29 3.05
N GLY A 994 -9.63 -17.60 3.29
CA GLY A 994 -10.05 -18.80 4.03
C GLY A 994 -9.74 -20.11 3.30
N LEU A 995 -9.88 -20.12 1.97
CA LEU A 995 -9.55 -21.27 1.12
C LEU A 995 -8.05 -21.53 1.07
N VAL A 996 -7.23 -20.48 0.89
CA VAL A 996 -5.78 -20.58 0.87
C VAL A 996 -5.26 -21.26 2.13
N ALA A 997 -5.70 -20.80 3.31
CA ALA A 997 -5.27 -21.37 4.59
C ALA A 997 -5.63 -22.86 4.74
N SER A 998 -6.81 -23.26 4.26
CA SER A 998 -7.28 -24.65 4.31
C SER A 998 -6.53 -25.56 3.32
N VAL A 999 -6.36 -25.09 2.09
CA VAL A 999 -5.65 -25.81 1.03
C VAL A 999 -4.17 -25.98 1.37
N THR A 1000 -3.52 -24.97 1.96
CA THR A 1000 -2.14 -25.10 2.45
C THR A 1000 -2.01 -26.23 3.49
N HIS A 1001 -2.94 -26.34 4.43
CA HIS A 1001 -2.93 -27.42 5.43
C HIS A 1001 -3.12 -28.82 4.80
N GLU A 1002 -3.98 -28.93 3.80
CA GLU A 1002 -4.26 -30.18 3.07
C GLU A 1002 -3.19 -30.55 2.06
N ILE A 1003 -2.44 -29.59 1.51
CA ILE A 1003 -1.24 -29.83 0.69
C ILE A 1003 -0.08 -30.30 1.57
N ASN A 1004 0.09 -29.69 2.75
CA ASN A 1004 1.16 -30.03 3.67
C ASN A 1004 1.05 -31.46 4.23
N THR A 1005 -0.17 -32.01 4.32
CA THR A 1005 -0.40 -33.36 4.84
C THR A 1005 0.18 -34.47 3.95
N PRO A 1006 -0.17 -34.61 2.65
CA PRO A 1006 0.43 -35.58 1.76
C PRO A 1006 1.92 -35.31 1.53
N ILE A 1007 2.35 -34.03 1.46
CA ILE A 1007 3.77 -33.71 1.35
C ILE A 1007 4.54 -34.18 2.59
N GLY A 1008 4.00 -33.97 3.80
CA GLY A 1008 4.60 -34.45 5.04
C GLY A 1008 4.70 -35.98 5.11
N ILE A 1009 3.68 -36.70 4.62
CA ILE A 1009 3.71 -38.17 4.51
C ILE A 1009 4.78 -38.61 3.50
N SER A 1010 4.89 -37.95 2.34
CA SER A 1010 5.93 -38.23 1.35
C SER A 1010 7.33 -37.97 1.91
N VAL A 1011 7.54 -36.88 2.64
CA VAL A 1011 8.82 -36.58 3.31
C VAL A 1011 9.15 -37.65 4.34
N THR A 1012 8.17 -38.08 5.15
CA THR A 1012 8.35 -39.13 6.16
C THR A 1012 8.71 -40.47 5.52
N ALA A 1013 8.01 -40.86 4.45
CA ALA A 1013 8.28 -42.08 3.69
C ALA A 1013 9.67 -42.02 3.00
N ALA A 1014 10.07 -40.85 2.49
CA ALA A 1014 11.40 -40.64 1.91
C ALA A 1014 12.51 -40.74 2.96
N SER A 1015 12.30 -40.19 4.16
CA SER A 1015 13.23 -40.35 5.28
C SER A 1015 13.34 -41.81 5.74
N HIS A 1016 12.22 -42.54 5.81
CA HIS A 1016 12.24 -43.97 6.11
C HIS A 1016 13.00 -44.77 5.05
N LEU A 1017 12.75 -44.51 3.76
CA LEU A 1017 13.46 -45.12 2.65
C LEU A 1017 14.98 -44.88 2.77
N GLN A 1018 15.38 -43.65 3.07
CA GLN A 1018 16.79 -43.28 3.23
C GLN A 1018 17.46 -44.08 4.37
N GLU A 1019 16.77 -44.28 5.49
CA GLU A 1019 17.29 -45.07 6.61
C GLU A 1019 17.33 -46.57 6.26
N SER A 1020 16.29 -47.13 5.62
CA SER A 1020 16.29 -48.52 5.14
C SER A 1020 17.45 -48.80 4.17
N VAL A 1021 17.72 -47.88 3.23
CA VAL A 1021 18.87 -47.96 2.30
C VAL A 1021 20.19 -47.97 3.06
N LYS A 1022 20.32 -47.12 4.08
CA LYS A 1022 21.54 -47.03 4.90
C LYS A 1022 21.77 -48.30 5.72
N VAL A 1023 20.73 -48.85 6.33
CA VAL A 1023 20.77 -50.10 7.10
C VAL A 1023 21.13 -51.28 6.19
N PHE A 1024 20.51 -51.37 5.02
CA PHE A 1024 20.80 -52.39 4.03
C PHE A 1024 22.25 -52.31 3.51
N ASN A 1025 22.71 -51.14 3.09
CA ASN A 1025 24.09 -50.94 2.62
C ASN A 1025 25.13 -51.32 3.68
N LYS A 1026 24.84 -51.04 4.95
CA LYS A 1026 25.68 -51.44 6.07
C LYS A 1026 25.77 -52.97 6.19
N LYS A 1027 24.63 -53.68 6.22
CA LYS A 1027 24.61 -55.15 6.26
C LYS A 1027 25.31 -55.76 5.03
N TYR A 1028 25.09 -55.19 3.84
CA TYR A 1028 25.71 -55.64 2.59
C TYR A 1028 27.24 -55.52 2.64
N SER A 1029 27.74 -54.38 3.13
CA SER A 1029 29.18 -54.13 3.27
C SER A 1029 29.86 -55.06 4.29
N GLN A 1030 29.10 -55.63 5.22
CA GLN A 1030 29.58 -56.55 6.25
C GLN A 1030 29.51 -58.02 5.82
N GLY A 1031 28.90 -58.32 4.66
CA GLY A 1031 28.73 -59.69 4.15
C GLY A 1031 27.58 -60.48 4.81
N ASP A 1032 26.80 -59.85 5.69
CA ASP A 1032 25.72 -60.45 6.51
C ASP A 1032 24.34 -60.05 5.96
N ILE A 1033 24.05 -60.37 4.69
CA ILE A 1033 22.70 -60.23 4.14
C ILE A 1033 22.11 -61.60 3.84
N SER A 1034 21.05 -61.94 4.57
CA SER A 1034 20.21 -63.08 4.25
C SER A 1034 19.28 -62.76 3.08
N HIS A 1035 18.72 -63.80 2.46
CA HIS A 1035 17.71 -63.62 1.41
C HIS A 1035 16.45 -62.91 1.95
N GLU A 1036 16.10 -63.16 3.21
CA GLU A 1036 14.95 -62.56 3.90
C GLU A 1036 15.17 -61.06 4.18
N ASP A 1037 16.38 -60.66 4.58
CA ASP A 1037 16.75 -59.23 4.72
C ASP A 1037 16.65 -58.47 3.39
N PHE A 1038 16.97 -59.14 2.28
CA PHE A 1038 16.89 -58.56 0.95
C PHE A 1038 15.44 -58.39 0.48
N GLU A 1039 14.59 -59.41 0.69
CA GLU A 1039 13.15 -59.32 0.38
C GLU A 1039 12.45 -58.27 1.24
N GLN A 1040 12.78 -58.17 2.53
CA GLN A 1040 12.24 -57.14 3.42
C GLN A 1040 12.64 -55.74 2.94
N TYR A 1041 13.92 -55.54 2.61
CA TYR A 1041 14.39 -54.26 2.06
C TYR A 1041 13.68 -53.90 0.74
N GLN A 1042 13.49 -54.86 -0.15
CA GLN A 1042 12.72 -54.63 -1.39
C GLN A 1042 11.27 -54.25 -1.11
N GLY A 1043 10.62 -54.90 -0.14
CA GLY A 1043 9.27 -54.56 0.31
C GLY A 1043 9.19 -53.14 0.86
N GLU A 1044 10.09 -52.79 1.79
CA GLU A 1044 10.15 -51.44 2.38
C GLU A 1044 10.40 -50.36 1.32
N VAL A 1045 11.27 -50.62 0.33
CA VAL A 1045 11.52 -49.72 -0.79
C VAL A 1045 10.30 -49.55 -1.67
N HIS A 1046 9.60 -50.64 -1.98
CA HIS A 1046 8.39 -50.62 -2.78
C HIS A 1046 7.26 -49.85 -2.09
N ASP A 1047 7.02 -50.11 -0.81
CA ASP A 1047 5.96 -49.50 -0.02
C ASP A 1047 6.22 -48.00 0.19
N ALA A 1048 7.45 -47.62 0.55
CA ALA A 1048 7.83 -46.23 0.71
C ALA A 1048 7.74 -45.47 -0.63
N SER A 1049 8.19 -46.06 -1.74
CA SER A 1049 8.08 -45.44 -3.07
C SER A 1049 6.63 -45.25 -3.50
N THR A 1050 5.76 -46.24 -3.23
CA THR A 1050 4.32 -46.18 -3.53
C THR A 1050 3.62 -45.12 -2.67
N LEU A 1051 3.96 -45.01 -1.39
CA LEU A 1051 3.48 -43.96 -0.50
C LEU A 1051 3.91 -42.57 -0.97
N ILE A 1052 5.16 -42.39 -1.38
CA ILE A 1052 5.67 -41.11 -1.90
C ILE A 1052 4.90 -40.72 -3.16
N LEU A 1053 4.82 -41.62 -4.15
CA LEU A 1053 4.19 -41.33 -5.43
C LEU A 1053 2.69 -41.06 -5.30
N SER A 1054 1.96 -41.86 -4.51
CA SER A 1054 0.52 -41.68 -4.32
C SER A 1054 0.17 -40.37 -3.60
N ASN A 1055 0.97 -39.96 -2.60
CA ASN A 1055 0.76 -38.71 -1.89
C ASN A 1055 1.22 -37.49 -2.71
N LEU A 1056 2.32 -37.58 -3.47
CA LEU A 1056 2.72 -36.53 -4.40
C LEU A 1056 1.69 -36.35 -5.53
N ALA A 1057 1.11 -37.44 -6.03
CA ALA A 1057 0.01 -37.37 -7.00
C ALA A 1057 -1.24 -36.70 -6.40
N ARG A 1058 -1.55 -36.98 -5.13
CA ARG A 1058 -2.65 -36.32 -4.41
C ARG A 1058 -2.39 -34.82 -4.22
N ALA A 1059 -1.19 -34.44 -3.79
CA ALA A 1059 -0.78 -33.04 -3.64
C ALA A 1059 -0.82 -32.30 -4.98
N SER A 1060 -0.31 -32.92 -6.04
CA SER A 1060 -0.35 -32.36 -7.40
C SER A 1060 -1.78 -32.15 -7.91
N LYS A 1061 -2.68 -33.11 -7.67
CA LYS A 1061 -4.10 -32.98 -8.01
C LYS A 1061 -4.75 -31.80 -7.26
N LEU A 1062 -4.48 -31.66 -5.96
CA LEU A 1062 -4.97 -30.54 -5.14
C LEU A 1062 -4.44 -29.19 -5.63
N ILE A 1063 -3.15 -29.10 -5.94
CA ILE A 1063 -2.53 -27.87 -6.46
C ILE A 1063 -3.11 -27.50 -7.83
N LYS A 1064 -3.30 -28.48 -8.71
CA LYS A 1064 -3.89 -28.25 -10.05
C LYS A 1064 -5.33 -27.75 -9.93
N SER A 1065 -6.16 -28.41 -9.12
CA SER A 1065 -7.54 -28.00 -8.88
C SER A 1065 -7.62 -26.62 -8.19
N PHE A 1066 -6.77 -26.35 -7.20
CA PHE A 1066 -6.70 -25.04 -6.55
C PHE A 1066 -6.29 -23.93 -7.50
N LYS A 1067 -5.25 -24.17 -8.33
CA LYS A 1067 -4.80 -23.22 -9.34
C LYS A 1067 -5.91 -22.91 -10.34
N GLN A 1068 -6.63 -23.93 -10.81
CA GLN A 1068 -7.75 -23.77 -11.74
C GLN A 1068 -8.86 -22.92 -11.11
N VAL A 1069 -9.34 -23.29 -9.92
CA VAL A 1069 -10.41 -22.55 -9.22
C VAL A 1069 -9.98 -21.11 -8.85
N SER A 1070 -8.71 -20.89 -8.50
CA SER A 1070 -8.21 -19.54 -8.16
C SER A 1070 -8.06 -18.65 -9.40
N VAL A 1071 -7.67 -19.23 -10.55
CA VAL A 1071 -7.62 -18.52 -11.84
C VAL A 1071 -9.04 -18.18 -12.30
N ASP A 1072 -9.97 -19.13 -12.21
CA ASP A 1072 -11.37 -18.94 -12.64
C ASP A 1072 -12.18 -18.02 -11.71
N GLN A 1073 -11.74 -17.80 -10.47
CA GLN A 1073 -12.30 -16.76 -9.58
C GLN A 1073 -11.78 -15.34 -9.89
N SER A 1074 -10.64 -15.23 -10.56
CA SER A 1074 -9.98 -13.94 -10.85
C SER A 1074 -10.14 -13.47 -12.29
N HIS A 1075 -10.60 -14.34 -13.20
CA HIS A 1075 -10.89 -14.04 -14.59
C HIS A 1075 -12.40 -14.13 -14.88
N GLU A 1076 -12.99 -13.08 -15.44
CA GLU A 1076 -14.42 -12.99 -15.80
C GLU A 1076 -14.71 -13.46 -17.25
N GLU A 1077 -13.87 -14.33 -17.83
CA GLU A 1077 -14.05 -14.78 -19.22
C GLU A 1077 -15.06 -15.94 -19.33
N GLU A 1078 -16.13 -15.73 -20.12
CA GLU A 1078 -17.11 -16.76 -20.47
C GLU A 1078 -16.53 -17.79 -21.44
N HIS A 1079 -16.70 -19.07 -21.14
CA HIS A 1079 -16.31 -20.15 -22.04
C HIS A 1079 -17.17 -21.40 -21.84
N GLU A 1080 -17.05 -22.36 -22.76
CA GLU A 1080 -17.73 -23.65 -22.65
C GLU A 1080 -17.00 -24.58 -21.67
N PHE A 1081 -17.72 -25.13 -20.70
CA PHE A 1081 -17.19 -26.13 -19.79
C PHE A 1081 -18.22 -27.19 -19.42
N ASN A 1082 -17.74 -28.38 -19.03
CA ASN A 1082 -18.59 -29.45 -18.54
C ASN A 1082 -18.94 -29.19 -17.06
N LEU A 1083 -20.23 -29.03 -16.76
CA LEU A 1083 -20.68 -28.68 -15.41
C LEU A 1083 -20.34 -29.76 -14.39
N LYS A 1084 -20.45 -31.04 -14.76
CA LYS A 1084 -20.15 -32.16 -13.85
C LYS A 1084 -18.68 -32.17 -13.45
N LEU A 1085 -17.76 -32.04 -14.41
CA LEU A 1085 -16.32 -31.98 -14.14
C LEU A 1085 -15.97 -30.80 -13.24
N TYR A 1086 -16.60 -29.65 -13.47
CA TYR A 1086 -16.35 -28.47 -12.65
C TYR A 1086 -16.93 -28.59 -11.24
N LEU A 1087 -18.14 -29.17 -11.08
CA LEU A 1087 -18.70 -29.48 -9.77
C LEU A 1087 -17.79 -30.42 -8.97
N ASP A 1088 -17.20 -31.42 -9.61
CA ASP A 1088 -16.23 -32.32 -8.97
C ASP A 1088 -15.03 -31.55 -8.42
N GLU A 1089 -14.54 -30.52 -9.15
CA GLU A 1089 -13.46 -29.64 -8.70
C GLU A 1089 -13.88 -28.72 -7.55
N ILE A 1090 -15.08 -28.14 -7.61
CA ILE A 1090 -15.65 -27.33 -6.52
C ILE A 1090 -15.72 -28.15 -5.23
N PHE A 1091 -16.26 -29.38 -5.29
CA PHE A 1091 -16.38 -30.22 -4.10
C PHE A 1091 -15.03 -30.74 -3.61
N LEU A 1092 -14.05 -30.96 -4.49
CA LEU A 1092 -12.66 -31.23 -4.07
C LEU A 1092 -12.07 -30.05 -3.28
N ALA A 1093 -12.36 -28.81 -3.70
CA ALA A 1093 -11.90 -27.60 -3.02
C ALA A 1093 -12.65 -27.32 -1.70
N LEU A 1094 -13.94 -27.68 -1.61
CA LEU A 1094 -14.77 -27.51 -0.40
C LEU A 1094 -14.60 -28.66 0.61
N ASN A 1095 -14.11 -29.83 0.19
CA ASN A 1095 -13.96 -31.01 1.04
C ASN A 1095 -13.16 -30.76 2.34
N PRO A 1096 -12.06 -29.99 2.36
CA PRO A 1096 -11.35 -29.65 3.59
C PRO A 1096 -12.19 -28.91 4.63
N LEU A 1097 -13.14 -28.07 4.19
CA LEU A 1097 -14.05 -27.33 5.06
C LEU A 1097 -15.17 -28.24 5.56
N LEU A 1098 -15.77 -29.01 4.66
CA LEU A 1098 -16.91 -29.88 4.99
C LEU A 1098 -16.51 -31.10 5.82
N SER A 1099 -15.35 -31.72 5.56
CA SER A 1099 -14.87 -32.93 6.25
C SER A 1099 -14.52 -32.70 7.73
N ARG A 1100 -14.25 -31.46 8.13
CA ARG A 1100 -14.02 -31.06 9.53
C ARG A 1100 -15.32 -30.95 10.34
N THR A 1101 -16.46 -31.06 9.69
CA THR A 1101 -17.78 -30.95 10.32
C THR A 1101 -18.48 -32.31 10.36
N LYS A 1102 -19.48 -32.48 11.24
CA LYS A 1102 -20.24 -33.74 11.36
C LYS A 1102 -21.31 -33.90 10.27
N HIS A 1103 -21.33 -33.04 9.25
CA HIS A 1103 -22.36 -33.03 8.21
C HIS A 1103 -22.00 -33.99 7.07
N GLN A 1104 -23.00 -34.67 6.53
CA GLN A 1104 -22.88 -35.49 5.32
C GLN A 1104 -23.39 -34.71 4.13
N TYR A 1105 -22.64 -34.75 3.02
CA TYR A 1105 -23.07 -34.13 1.77
C TYR A 1105 -23.10 -35.13 0.61
N SER A 1106 -23.99 -34.90 -0.35
CA SER A 1106 -24.05 -35.64 -1.60
C SER A 1106 -24.53 -34.75 -2.74
N TYR A 1107 -24.00 -34.94 -3.95
CA TYR A 1107 -24.52 -34.26 -5.13
C TYR A 1107 -24.71 -35.21 -6.31
N GLN A 1108 -25.68 -34.90 -7.16
CA GLN A 1108 -25.98 -35.63 -8.39
C GLN A 1108 -26.05 -34.63 -9.55
N CYS A 1109 -25.29 -34.89 -10.61
CA CYS A 1109 -25.32 -34.11 -11.85
C CYS A 1109 -25.08 -35.05 -13.04
N PRO A 1110 -25.88 -34.97 -14.12
CA PRO A 1110 -25.63 -35.69 -15.37
C PRO A 1110 -24.27 -35.34 -15.99
N ASP A 1111 -23.60 -36.32 -16.60
CA ASP A 1111 -22.24 -36.16 -17.17
C ASP A 1111 -22.22 -35.35 -18.48
N ASN A 1112 -23.37 -35.15 -19.12
CA ASN A 1112 -23.51 -34.58 -20.47
C ASN A 1112 -24.00 -33.13 -20.51
N ILE A 1113 -23.84 -32.37 -19.42
CA ILE A 1113 -24.26 -30.97 -19.37
C ILE A 1113 -23.04 -30.08 -19.65
N ILE A 1114 -23.06 -29.42 -20.81
CA ILE A 1114 -22.08 -28.41 -21.23
C ILE A 1114 -22.75 -27.04 -21.14
N ILE A 1115 -22.08 -26.10 -20.48
CA ILE A 1115 -22.58 -24.75 -20.24
C ILE A 1115 -21.60 -23.74 -20.81
N PHE A 1116 -22.12 -22.68 -21.44
CA PHE A 1116 -21.36 -21.49 -21.80
C PHE A 1116 -21.59 -20.41 -20.75
N SER A 1117 -20.61 -20.21 -19.85
CA SER A 1117 -20.70 -19.22 -18.77
C SER A 1117 -19.33 -19.00 -18.13
N SER A 1118 -19.24 -18.11 -17.15
CA SER A 1118 -18.05 -18.01 -16.28
C SER A 1118 -18.11 -19.09 -15.19
N PRO A 1119 -17.14 -20.03 -15.12
CA PRO A 1119 -17.15 -21.09 -14.11
C PRO A 1119 -17.17 -20.55 -12.67
N GLY A 1120 -16.46 -19.44 -12.41
CA GLY A 1120 -16.34 -18.83 -11.09
C GLY A 1120 -17.68 -18.50 -10.41
N ILE A 1121 -18.73 -18.23 -11.21
CA ILE A 1121 -20.08 -17.96 -10.72
C ILE A 1121 -20.67 -19.17 -9.99
N PHE A 1122 -20.52 -20.37 -10.58
CA PHE A 1122 -21.06 -21.61 -10.01
C PHE A 1122 -20.36 -21.99 -8.70
N TYR A 1123 -19.04 -21.76 -8.61
CA TYR A 1123 -18.30 -21.93 -7.36
C TYR A 1123 -18.88 -21.05 -6.25
N GLN A 1124 -19.12 -19.76 -6.54
CA GLN A 1124 -19.63 -18.81 -5.55
C GLN A 1124 -21.04 -19.15 -5.09
N ILE A 1125 -21.92 -19.57 -6.01
CA ILE A 1125 -23.28 -20.00 -5.66
C ILE A 1125 -23.23 -21.19 -4.70
N ILE A 1126 -22.48 -22.24 -5.06
CA ILE A 1126 -22.45 -23.50 -4.31
C ILE A 1126 -21.74 -23.32 -2.97
N SER A 1127 -20.58 -22.66 -2.95
CA SER A 1127 -19.84 -22.42 -1.71
C SER A 1127 -20.65 -21.61 -0.69
N ASN A 1128 -21.37 -20.56 -1.12
CA ASN A 1128 -22.22 -19.76 -0.24
C ASN A 1128 -23.39 -20.57 0.33
N LEU A 1129 -24.06 -21.39 -0.50
CA LEU A 1129 -25.17 -22.25 -0.04
C LEU A 1129 -24.69 -23.26 1.01
N PHE A 1130 -23.57 -23.96 0.75
CA PHE A 1130 -23.03 -24.95 1.67
C PHE A 1130 -22.50 -24.33 2.97
N ASN A 1131 -21.77 -23.22 2.89
CA ASN A 1131 -21.26 -22.53 4.08
C ASN A 1131 -22.39 -21.97 4.94
N ASN A 1132 -23.42 -21.37 4.31
CA ASN A 1132 -24.56 -20.84 5.05
C ASN A 1132 -25.30 -21.93 5.81
N SER A 1133 -25.52 -23.10 5.21
CA SER A 1133 -26.16 -24.21 5.91
C SER A 1133 -25.33 -24.72 7.10
N VAL A 1134 -24.02 -24.86 6.95
CA VAL A 1134 -23.13 -25.28 8.04
C VAL A 1134 -23.16 -24.28 9.21
N VAL A 1135 -23.22 -22.98 8.92
CA VAL A 1135 -23.14 -21.92 9.95
C VAL A 1135 -24.51 -21.61 10.57
N HIS A 1136 -25.59 -21.62 9.79
CA HIS A 1136 -26.90 -21.13 10.17
C HIS A 1136 -27.95 -22.22 10.35
N ALA A 1137 -27.91 -23.31 9.58
CA ALA A 1137 -28.94 -24.35 9.65
C ALA A 1137 -28.76 -25.30 10.85
N TYR A 1138 -27.54 -25.38 11.43
CA TYR A 1138 -27.22 -26.25 12.57
C TYR A 1138 -26.61 -25.47 13.75
N PRO A 1139 -27.40 -24.67 14.49
CA PRO A 1139 -26.88 -23.78 15.54
C PRO A 1139 -26.13 -24.48 16.69
N ASP A 1140 -26.43 -25.75 16.98
CA ASP A 1140 -25.77 -26.55 18.03
C ASP A 1140 -24.54 -27.36 17.52
N GLY A 1141 -24.20 -27.26 16.23
CA GLY A 1141 -23.13 -28.06 15.61
C GLY A 1141 -23.47 -29.55 15.46
N GLY A 1142 -24.76 -29.88 15.41
CA GLY A 1142 -25.27 -31.25 15.20
C GLY A 1142 -24.91 -31.83 13.83
N ALA A 1143 -25.05 -33.14 13.66
CA ALA A 1143 -24.89 -33.78 12.36
C ALA A 1143 -26.11 -33.48 11.46
N GLY A 1144 -25.87 -33.20 10.18
CA GLY A 1144 -26.90 -32.84 9.20
C GLY A 1144 -26.60 -33.35 7.81
N LYS A 1145 -27.58 -33.31 6.91
CA LYS A 1145 -27.50 -33.81 5.54
C LYS A 1145 -27.71 -32.66 4.56
N LEU A 1146 -26.77 -32.50 3.63
CA LEU A 1146 -26.77 -31.49 2.57
C LEU A 1146 -26.83 -32.18 1.21
N THR A 1147 -27.77 -31.81 0.34
CA THR A 1147 -27.94 -32.45 -0.98
C THR A 1147 -28.00 -31.41 -2.09
N LEU A 1148 -27.28 -31.65 -3.19
CA LEU A 1148 -27.32 -30.83 -4.40
C LEU A 1148 -27.67 -31.68 -5.62
N ASN A 1149 -28.80 -31.43 -6.27
CA ASN A 1149 -29.23 -32.17 -7.45
C ASN A 1149 -29.35 -31.23 -8.65
N VAL A 1150 -28.74 -31.61 -9.77
CA VAL A 1150 -28.81 -30.89 -11.03
C VAL A 1150 -29.68 -31.69 -12.01
N VAL A 1151 -30.74 -31.07 -12.52
CA VAL A 1151 -31.72 -31.71 -13.39
C VAL A 1151 -31.98 -30.84 -14.60
N ARG A 1152 -31.95 -31.41 -15.82
CA ARG A 1152 -32.37 -30.70 -17.03
C ARG A 1152 -33.90 -30.62 -17.07
N SER A 1153 -34.44 -29.41 -17.14
CA SER A 1153 -35.88 -29.16 -17.21
C SER A 1153 -36.31 -28.80 -18.64
N THR A 1154 -37.61 -28.72 -18.92
CA THR A 1154 -38.13 -28.35 -20.25
C THR A 1154 -37.82 -26.90 -20.64
N THR A 1155 -37.33 -26.09 -19.71
CA THR A 1155 -37.05 -24.66 -19.88
C THR A 1155 -35.56 -24.31 -19.70
N GLY A 1156 -34.71 -25.32 -19.47
CA GLY A 1156 -33.27 -25.14 -19.24
C GLY A 1156 -32.70 -26.12 -18.20
N LEU A 1157 -32.13 -25.59 -17.12
CA LEU A 1157 -31.40 -26.37 -16.11
C LEU A 1157 -31.80 -25.96 -14.69
N ASP A 1158 -32.22 -26.92 -13.87
CA ASP A 1158 -32.54 -26.69 -12.46
C ASP A 1158 -31.44 -27.23 -11.54
N ILE A 1159 -30.93 -26.38 -10.65
CA ILE A 1159 -30.00 -26.72 -9.58
C ILE A 1159 -30.76 -26.63 -8.25
N ILE A 1160 -30.97 -27.79 -7.61
CA ILE A 1160 -31.77 -27.93 -6.40
C ILE A 1160 -30.84 -28.25 -5.23
N TYR A 1161 -30.68 -27.29 -4.32
CA TYR A 1161 -29.95 -27.46 -3.07
C TYR A 1161 -30.91 -27.65 -1.90
N GLN A 1162 -30.62 -28.58 -0.99
CA GLN A 1162 -31.44 -28.84 0.19
C GLN A 1162 -30.61 -29.22 1.42
N ASP A 1163 -30.99 -28.70 2.59
CA ASP A 1163 -30.52 -29.12 3.91
C ASP A 1163 -31.68 -29.60 4.80
N ASN A 1164 -31.38 -30.31 5.89
CA ASN A 1164 -32.35 -30.75 6.89
C ASN A 1164 -32.13 -30.08 8.27
N GLY A 1165 -31.66 -28.82 8.28
CA GLY A 1165 -31.40 -28.07 9.50
C GLY A 1165 -32.67 -27.46 10.13
N CYS A 1166 -32.49 -26.40 10.91
CA CYS A 1166 -33.58 -25.80 11.70
C CYS A 1166 -34.66 -25.08 10.87
N GLY A 1167 -34.44 -24.85 9.58
CA GLY A 1167 -35.33 -24.08 8.70
C GLY A 1167 -35.44 -22.59 9.09
N MET A 1168 -36.27 -21.84 8.36
CA MET A 1168 -36.41 -20.38 8.50
C MET A 1168 -37.86 -19.93 8.76
N PRO A 1169 -38.10 -19.00 9.71
CA PRO A 1169 -39.39 -18.33 9.88
C PRO A 1169 -39.80 -17.48 8.65
N LYS A 1170 -41.10 -17.25 8.45
CA LYS A 1170 -41.61 -16.46 7.31
C LYS A 1170 -41.06 -15.04 7.25
N GLU A 1171 -40.78 -14.40 8.39
CA GLU A 1171 -40.15 -13.07 8.41
C GLU A 1171 -38.71 -13.09 7.88
N VAL A 1172 -37.98 -14.17 8.16
CA VAL A 1172 -36.59 -14.37 7.72
C VAL A 1172 -36.54 -14.72 6.24
N GLN A 1173 -37.46 -15.56 5.76
CA GLN A 1173 -37.55 -15.91 4.34
C GLN A 1173 -37.78 -14.68 3.45
N ALA A 1174 -38.51 -13.68 3.94
CA ALA A 1174 -38.78 -12.44 3.20
C ALA A 1174 -37.54 -11.53 3.04
N GLN A 1175 -36.53 -11.67 3.92
CA GLN A 1175 -35.34 -10.79 3.97
C GLN A 1175 -34.03 -11.53 3.67
N VAL A 1176 -34.09 -12.84 3.40
CA VAL A 1176 -32.90 -13.69 3.25
C VAL A 1176 -31.99 -13.25 2.10
N PHE A 1177 -32.55 -12.63 1.05
CA PHE A 1177 -31.81 -12.12 -0.09
C PHE A 1177 -31.47 -10.62 0.05
N ASP A 1178 -31.90 -9.96 1.13
CA ASP A 1178 -31.59 -8.56 1.37
C ASP A 1178 -30.10 -8.39 1.72
N PRO A 1179 -29.43 -7.34 1.21
CA PRO A 1179 -28.03 -7.06 1.57
C PRO A 1179 -27.87 -6.84 3.08
N PHE A 1180 -26.79 -7.40 3.66
CA PHE A 1180 -26.41 -7.28 5.08
C PHE A 1180 -27.36 -7.94 6.09
N PHE A 1181 -28.32 -8.72 5.62
CA PHE A 1181 -29.22 -9.45 6.50
C PHE A 1181 -28.53 -10.70 7.08
N THR A 1182 -28.50 -10.83 8.41
CA THR A 1182 -27.96 -12.02 9.08
C THR A 1182 -28.65 -12.29 10.42
N THR A 1183 -28.86 -13.58 10.72
CA THR A 1183 -29.46 -14.05 11.97
C THR A 1183 -28.47 -14.13 13.14
N LYS A 1184 -27.15 -13.95 12.90
CA LYS A 1184 -26.08 -13.99 13.91
C LYS A 1184 -25.21 -12.72 13.91
N ARG A 1185 -25.82 -11.54 14.10
CA ARG A 1185 -25.12 -10.24 14.18
C ARG A 1185 -24.03 -10.26 15.28
N GLY A 1186 -22.79 -9.96 14.93
CA GLY A 1186 -21.65 -9.90 15.86
C GLY A 1186 -20.85 -11.20 16.08
N LYS A 1187 -21.21 -12.32 15.42
CA LYS A 1187 -20.44 -13.59 15.43
C LYS A 1187 -19.78 -13.92 14.08
N GLY A 1188 -19.42 -12.89 13.29
CA GLY A 1188 -18.55 -13.03 12.11
C GLY A 1188 -19.23 -13.27 10.75
N GLY A 1189 -20.56 -13.15 10.62
CA GLY A 1189 -21.23 -13.19 9.31
C GLY A 1189 -21.45 -11.80 8.70
N SER A 1190 -21.06 -11.59 7.45
CA SER A 1190 -21.21 -10.33 6.70
C SER A 1190 -22.66 -9.99 6.32
N GLY A 1191 -23.52 -11.00 6.24
CA GLY A 1191 -24.90 -10.88 5.74
C GLY A 1191 -25.00 -10.62 4.23
N LEU A 1192 -23.90 -10.78 3.49
CA LEU A 1192 -23.86 -10.55 2.04
C LEU A 1192 -24.01 -11.83 1.20
N GLY A 1193 -23.69 -13.00 1.77
CA GLY A 1193 -23.59 -14.26 1.03
C GLY A 1193 -24.84 -14.62 0.21
N MET A 1194 -26.05 -14.53 0.79
CA MET A 1194 -27.28 -14.85 0.06
C MET A 1194 -27.71 -13.78 -0.95
N ASN A 1195 -27.39 -12.51 -0.69
CA ASN A 1195 -27.59 -11.45 -1.68
C ASN A 1195 -26.68 -11.65 -2.90
N ILE A 1196 -25.43 -12.10 -2.68
CA ILE A 1196 -24.50 -12.45 -3.76
C ILE A 1196 -25.08 -13.59 -4.61
N VAL A 1197 -25.57 -14.67 -3.98
CA VAL A 1197 -26.21 -15.79 -4.72
C VAL A 1197 -27.40 -15.29 -5.55
N PHE A 1198 -28.24 -14.43 -4.97
CA PHE A 1198 -29.39 -13.87 -5.69
C PHE A 1198 -28.96 -13.06 -6.92
N ASN A 1199 -27.97 -12.17 -6.80
CA ASN A 1199 -27.51 -11.33 -7.91
C ASN A 1199 -26.82 -12.17 -9.00
N LEU A 1200 -25.99 -13.15 -8.62
CA LEU A 1200 -25.33 -14.04 -9.58
C LEU A 1200 -26.33 -14.86 -10.39
N VAL A 1201 -27.38 -15.38 -9.75
CA VAL A 1201 -28.42 -16.15 -10.45
C VAL A 1201 -29.27 -15.24 -11.33
N THR A 1202 -29.72 -14.10 -10.81
CA THR A 1202 -30.74 -13.28 -11.49
C THR A 1202 -30.16 -12.30 -12.50
N GLN A 1203 -29.00 -11.69 -12.22
CA GLN A 1203 -28.40 -10.66 -13.07
C GLN A 1203 -27.37 -11.25 -14.05
N GLU A 1204 -26.48 -12.11 -13.58
CA GLU A 1204 -25.41 -12.67 -14.42
C GLU A 1204 -25.89 -13.88 -15.22
N LEU A 1205 -26.52 -14.87 -14.57
CA LEU A 1205 -27.00 -16.08 -15.23
C LEU A 1205 -28.41 -15.96 -15.84
N SER A 1206 -29.08 -14.81 -15.66
CA SER A 1206 -30.45 -14.57 -16.14
C SER A 1206 -31.47 -15.66 -15.74
N GLY A 1207 -31.30 -16.26 -14.56
CA GLY A 1207 -32.13 -17.31 -13.99
C GLY A 1207 -33.08 -16.84 -12.86
N ASP A 1208 -33.84 -17.78 -12.28
CA ASP A 1208 -34.74 -17.57 -11.14
C ASP A 1208 -34.25 -18.38 -9.92
N ILE A 1209 -34.42 -17.84 -8.72
CA ILE A 1209 -34.12 -18.56 -7.47
C ILE A 1209 -35.34 -18.56 -6.55
N ARG A 1210 -35.73 -19.75 -6.10
CA ARG A 1210 -36.87 -19.97 -5.18
C ARG A 1210 -36.39 -20.59 -3.89
N LEU A 1211 -37.00 -20.14 -2.80
CA LEU A 1211 -36.72 -20.62 -1.45
C LEU A 1211 -37.99 -21.23 -0.85
N ASP A 1212 -37.89 -22.49 -0.46
CA ASP A 1212 -38.89 -23.19 0.34
C ASP A 1212 -38.25 -23.62 1.66
N SER A 1213 -38.78 -23.14 2.79
CA SER A 1213 -38.27 -23.51 4.12
C SER A 1213 -39.40 -23.60 5.14
N GLU A 1214 -39.33 -24.63 5.99
CA GLU A 1214 -40.24 -24.79 7.13
C GLU A 1214 -39.44 -25.03 8.40
N ILE A 1215 -39.89 -24.46 9.52
CA ILE A 1215 -39.20 -24.56 10.80
C ILE A 1215 -39.16 -26.04 11.23
N GLY A 1216 -37.95 -26.59 11.38
CA GLY A 1216 -37.69 -27.98 11.75
C GLY A 1216 -37.60 -28.99 10.60
N GLU A 1217 -37.90 -28.59 9.35
CA GLU A 1217 -37.80 -29.47 8.17
C GLU A 1217 -36.64 -29.09 7.22
N GLY A 1218 -35.92 -28.01 7.52
CA GLY A 1218 -34.75 -27.54 6.76
C GLY A 1218 -35.10 -26.53 5.67
N THR A 1219 -34.20 -26.41 4.69
CA THR A 1219 -34.29 -25.39 3.64
C THR A 1219 -34.03 -26.01 2.28
N ARG A 1220 -34.83 -25.63 1.28
CA ARG A 1220 -34.63 -25.95 -0.13
C ARG A 1220 -34.49 -24.67 -0.95
N PHE A 1221 -33.42 -24.59 -1.72
CA PHE A 1221 -33.22 -23.59 -2.77
C PHE A 1221 -33.34 -24.25 -4.14
N THR A 1222 -34.18 -23.70 -5.01
CA THR A 1222 -34.33 -24.14 -6.40
C THR A 1222 -33.89 -23.00 -7.31
N ILE A 1223 -32.77 -23.22 -8.02
CA ILE A 1223 -32.21 -22.28 -8.98
C ILE A 1223 -32.53 -22.78 -10.39
N SER A 1224 -33.31 -22.03 -11.15
CA SER A 1224 -33.71 -22.35 -12.52
C SER A 1224 -32.95 -21.46 -13.50
N LEU A 1225 -32.13 -22.07 -14.34
CA LEU A 1225 -31.29 -21.40 -15.34
C LEU A 1225 -31.88 -21.56 -16.75
N PRO A 1226 -31.75 -20.53 -17.61
CA PRO A 1226 -32.31 -20.56 -18.96
C PRO A 1226 -31.60 -21.54 -19.90
N GLU A 1227 -32.33 -22.06 -20.89
CA GLU A 1227 -31.79 -22.95 -21.92
C GLU A 1227 -30.65 -22.32 -22.74
N SER A 1228 -30.59 -20.98 -22.84
CA SER A 1228 -29.52 -20.27 -23.57
C SER A 1228 -28.11 -20.52 -23.03
N LEU A 1229 -27.98 -20.96 -21.78
CA LEU A 1229 -26.69 -21.31 -21.18
C LEU A 1229 -26.23 -22.73 -21.56
N LEU A 1230 -27.14 -23.59 -22.04
CA LEU A 1230 -26.83 -24.96 -22.43
C LEU A 1230 -26.31 -25.00 -23.86
N VAL A 1231 -25.15 -25.62 -24.05
CA VAL A 1231 -24.61 -25.91 -25.38
C VAL A 1231 -25.22 -27.23 -25.83
N ASN A 1232 -25.98 -27.23 -26.93
CA ASN A 1232 -26.53 -28.45 -27.49
C ASN A 1232 -25.40 -29.29 -28.09
N SER A 1233 -25.18 -30.47 -27.51
CA SER A 1233 -24.33 -31.51 -28.11
C SER A 1233 -25.09 -32.13 -29.28
N ASP A 1234 -24.73 -31.78 -30.51
CA ASP A 1234 -24.99 -32.63 -31.69
C ASP A 1234 -24.06 -33.85 -31.68
#